data_AF-A0A2A4E6Z3-F1
#
_entry.id   AF-A0A2A4E6Z3-F1
#
_cell.length_a   1.000
_cell.length_b   1.000
_cell.length_c   1.000
_cell.angle_alpha   90.00
_cell.angle_beta   90.00
_cell.angle_gamma   90.00
#
_symmetry.space_group_name_H-M   'P 1'
#
loop_
_entity.id
_entity.type
_entity.pdbx_description
1 polymer ?
#
loop_
_entity_poly.entity_id
_entity_poly.type
_entity_poly.pdbx_seq_one_letter_code
_entity_poly.pdbx_strand_id
1 'polypeptide(L)'
;MAEPQTTSQGSSLRRLVPRIFSRAPRVNDLDNLIRTVRANHPKGDLAVIERAYAVAKEKHEGQKRQSGEPYITHPLAVAQILGEMGLGPRAIAAALLHDTVEDTGYALTDLTAEFGDEVAMLVDGVTKLDKVKYGESAQAETVRKMIVAMSKDIRVLLIKLADRLHNARTWGFVPPEKAAKKAKETLEIYAPLANRLGIQAIKSELEDLSFAVLHPKIYNEIHNLIAQRTPQREKYLGQVVEEIDEDLRDLRIRGKVVGRPKQLYSVYQKMVVRGREFDDIYDLIGIRVLVSSVRDCYAVLGAIHARWTPLPGRFKDYIATPKFNLYQSLHTTVIGPSGRTVEIQIRTHEMHQQAEYGVAAHWMYKERMNGGKAEVRAADRDMAWLAHISDWQAETADPGEFLDSLRFEIGAKEVYVFTPKGRVIGLPAGATPVDFAYAVHTEIGHRTMGSKVNGRLVPLESELKSGDVVEVFTSKNPDAGPSQDWLGFVKSTRARNKIRGWFTKERREEAIEQGKEAIARAMRRQNLPLQRLMNQDSFAEVAHQLHYEDVSGLYAAVGEGHVSTQSVLEKVTALVATDDPATGPIDLPGTMPSREPRAGDSGVLVRGAADILVKLAKCCTPVPGDDIVGFVTRGSGVSVHRADCVNVKALSSEEDRFVDVSWAPTTKSVFRVQIQVEALDRSGLLSDVTRVLSEHHVNILSATVSTTDERLALSRFVFEMGDAVHLDRVLNAVRRIDAVYDVYRVTSS
;
A
#
# COMPACT_ATOMS: atom_id res chain seq x y z
N MET A 1 10.03 59.77 17.18
CA MET A 1 8.91 58.85 16.90
C MET A 1 9.32 57.98 15.73
N ALA A 2 9.82 56.80 16.05
CA ALA A 2 10.16 55.76 15.10
C ALA A 2 9.36 54.54 15.55
N GLU A 3 8.53 54.00 14.65
CA GLU A 3 7.94 52.67 14.81
C GLU A 3 8.04 51.91 13.48
N PRO A 4 8.16 50.57 13.54
CA PRO A 4 8.85 49.77 12.55
C PRO A 4 7.89 49.04 11.60
N GLN A 5 8.34 48.84 10.36
CA GLN A 5 7.64 47.99 9.39
C GLN A 5 7.83 46.51 9.75
N THR A 6 6.73 45.84 10.07
CA THR A 6 6.62 44.40 10.26
C THR A 6 6.60 43.69 8.90
N THR A 7 7.70 43.02 8.53
CA THR A 7 7.73 42.11 7.39
C THR A 7 7.05 40.79 7.74
N SER A 8 5.86 40.54 7.21
CA SER A 8 5.14 39.27 7.34
C SER A 8 5.85 38.14 6.57
N GLN A 9 6.52 37.24 7.29
CA GLN A 9 7.12 36.00 6.79
C GLN A 9 6.05 34.94 6.48
N GLY A 10 5.25 35.16 5.44
CA GLY A 10 4.18 34.24 5.04
C GLY A 10 4.18 33.96 3.54
N SER A 11 5.28 33.52 2.92
CA SER A 11 5.25 33.18 1.48
C SER A 11 6.32 32.20 0.95
N SER A 12 7.11 31.52 1.79
CA SER A 12 8.19 30.65 1.28
C SER A 12 7.71 29.28 0.79
N LEU A 13 6.66 28.69 1.39
CA LEU A 13 6.22 27.33 1.04
C LEU A 13 5.46 27.22 -0.30
N ARG A 14 4.81 28.30 -0.77
CA ARG A 14 4.11 28.30 -2.08
C ARG A 14 5.06 28.27 -3.29
N ARG A 15 6.36 28.58 -3.11
CA ARG A 15 7.36 28.58 -4.20
C ARG A 15 8.01 27.22 -4.46
N LEU A 16 7.83 26.24 -3.57
CA LEU A 16 8.47 24.93 -3.68
C LEU A 16 7.64 23.88 -4.42
N VAL A 17 6.36 24.18 -4.69
CA VAL A 17 5.50 23.32 -5.52
C VAL A 17 5.84 23.61 -6.98
N PRO A 18 6.28 22.60 -7.78
CA PRO A 18 6.64 22.84 -9.16
C PRO A 18 5.42 23.36 -9.95
N ARG A 19 5.65 24.18 -10.98
CA ARG A 19 4.64 24.76 -11.91
C ARG A 19 3.86 23.70 -12.76
N ILE A 20 3.83 22.44 -12.31
CA ILE A 20 3.14 21.31 -12.96
C ILE A 20 1.63 21.51 -12.91
N PHE A 21 1.13 22.13 -11.85
CA PHE A 21 -0.30 22.43 -11.71
C PHE A 21 -0.63 23.62 -12.59
N SER A 22 -1.02 23.34 -13.83
CA SER A 22 -1.60 24.35 -14.71
C SER A 22 -2.91 24.85 -14.12
N ARG A 23 -3.18 26.16 -14.24
CA ARG A 23 -4.57 26.63 -14.24
C ARG A 23 -5.27 25.84 -15.35
N ALA A 24 -6.41 25.23 -15.04
CA ALA A 24 -7.23 24.59 -16.06
C ALA A 24 -7.43 25.60 -17.23
N PRO A 25 -7.28 25.18 -18.49
CA PRO A 25 -7.50 26.07 -19.61
C PRO A 25 -8.89 26.73 -19.49
N ARG A 26 -8.96 28.03 -19.76
CA ARG A 26 -10.19 28.80 -19.62
C ARG A 26 -11.21 28.38 -20.68
N VAL A 27 -12.30 27.78 -20.23
CA VAL A 27 -13.68 27.83 -20.71
C VAL A 27 -13.83 28.25 -22.19
N ASN A 28 -13.94 27.23 -23.05
CA ASN A 28 -14.78 27.19 -24.26
C ASN A 28 -15.03 25.70 -24.61
N ASP A 29 -15.56 24.94 -23.64
CA ASP A 29 -15.20 23.53 -23.47
C ASP A 29 -16.27 22.51 -23.91
N LEU A 30 -17.55 22.89 -24.05
CA LEU A 30 -18.55 21.93 -24.55
C LEU A 30 -18.40 21.67 -26.05
N ASP A 31 -18.17 22.70 -26.85
CA ASP A 31 -17.97 22.55 -28.31
C ASP A 31 -16.73 21.71 -28.62
N ASN A 32 -15.67 21.86 -27.82
CA ASN A 32 -14.47 21.04 -27.94
C ASN A 32 -14.75 19.58 -27.59
N LEU A 33 -15.49 19.33 -26.49
CA LEU A 33 -15.93 17.99 -26.14
C LEU A 33 -16.77 17.37 -27.28
N ILE A 34 -17.77 18.09 -27.78
CA ILE A 34 -18.63 17.63 -28.87
C ILE A 34 -17.81 17.35 -30.14
N ARG A 35 -16.81 18.18 -30.46
CA ARG A 35 -15.90 17.94 -31.61
C ARG A 35 -15.06 16.68 -31.42
N THR A 36 -14.45 16.49 -30.25
CA THR A 36 -13.66 15.30 -29.93
C THR A 36 -14.52 14.04 -30.00
N VAL A 37 -15.71 14.07 -29.41
CA VAL A 37 -16.65 12.94 -29.44
C VAL A 37 -17.11 12.67 -30.86
N ARG A 38 -17.45 13.69 -31.65
CA ARG A 38 -17.85 13.53 -33.05
C ARG A 38 -16.74 12.93 -33.91
N ALA A 39 -15.48 13.28 -33.67
CA ALA A 39 -14.34 12.71 -34.37
C ALA A 39 -14.17 11.21 -34.08
N ASN A 40 -14.43 10.79 -32.84
CA ASN A 40 -14.31 9.40 -32.41
C ASN A 40 -15.56 8.55 -32.75
N HIS A 41 -16.74 9.17 -32.61
CA HIS A 41 -18.09 8.58 -32.73
C HIS A 41 -18.99 9.46 -33.62
N PRO A 42 -18.84 9.39 -34.95
CA PRO A 42 -19.62 10.23 -35.87
C PRO A 42 -21.13 9.90 -35.90
N LYS A 43 -21.53 8.73 -35.40
CA LYS A 43 -22.94 8.30 -35.28
C LYS A 43 -23.47 8.36 -33.84
N GLY A 44 -22.70 8.90 -32.90
CA GLY A 44 -23.08 8.96 -31.48
C GLY A 44 -24.22 9.96 -31.23
N ASP A 45 -25.08 9.66 -30.26
CA ASP A 45 -26.13 10.58 -29.83
C ASP A 45 -25.55 11.74 -29.01
N LEU A 46 -25.23 12.84 -29.70
CA LEU A 46 -24.66 14.04 -29.10
C LEU A 46 -25.67 14.81 -28.23
N ALA A 47 -26.98 14.63 -28.46
CA ALA A 47 -28.01 15.33 -27.71
C ALA A 47 -28.07 14.89 -26.24
N VAL A 48 -27.67 13.65 -25.94
CA VAL A 48 -27.55 13.15 -24.57
C VAL A 48 -26.46 13.91 -23.79
N ILE A 49 -25.34 14.26 -24.45
CA ILE A 49 -24.24 14.99 -23.82
C ILE A 49 -24.65 16.44 -23.51
N GLU A 50 -25.32 17.10 -24.45
CA GLU A 50 -25.83 18.48 -24.25
C GLU A 50 -26.84 18.54 -23.11
N ARG A 51 -27.78 17.58 -23.04
CA ARG A 51 -28.73 17.47 -21.93
C ARG A 51 -28.03 17.21 -20.60
N ALA A 52 -27.07 16.29 -20.55
CA ALA A 52 -26.31 15.99 -19.35
C ALA A 52 -25.52 17.22 -18.86
N TYR A 53 -24.92 17.98 -19.78
CA TYR A 53 -24.23 19.22 -19.44
C TYR A 53 -25.18 20.29 -18.87
N ALA A 54 -26.37 20.45 -19.47
CA ALA A 54 -27.36 21.42 -18.99
C ALA A 54 -27.80 21.09 -17.54
N VAL A 55 -28.12 19.82 -17.28
CA VAL A 55 -28.51 19.34 -15.94
C VAL A 55 -27.36 19.51 -14.95
N ALA A 56 -26.13 19.10 -15.31
CA ALA A 56 -24.97 19.27 -14.43
C ALA A 56 -24.71 20.75 -14.11
N LYS A 57 -24.86 21.64 -15.09
CA LYS A 57 -24.66 23.08 -14.90
C LYS A 57 -25.71 23.69 -13.97
N GLU A 58 -26.97 23.32 -14.13
CA GLU A 58 -28.08 23.76 -13.27
C GLU A 58 -27.88 23.28 -11.84
N LYS A 59 -27.57 21.98 -11.66
CA LYS A 59 -27.43 21.37 -10.33
C LYS A 59 -26.22 21.89 -9.55
N HIS A 60 -25.12 22.20 -10.24
CA HIS A 60 -23.91 22.77 -9.63
C HIS A 60 -23.89 24.32 -9.65
N GLU A 61 -25.02 24.98 -9.92
CA GLU A 61 -25.10 26.44 -9.91
C GLU A 61 -24.82 27.00 -8.51
N GLY A 62 -23.92 27.99 -8.44
CA GLY A 62 -23.47 28.58 -7.16
C GLY A 62 -22.36 27.82 -6.43
N GLN A 63 -22.03 26.58 -6.83
CA GLN A 63 -20.93 25.81 -6.24
C GLN A 63 -19.57 26.21 -6.85
N LYS A 64 -18.56 26.43 -6.00
CA LYS A 64 -17.18 26.78 -6.42
C LYS A 64 -16.18 25.74 -5.92
N ARG A 65 -15.15 25.46 -6.73
CA ARG A 65 -14.01 24.64 -6.31
C ARG A 65 -13.08 25.39 -5.36
N GLN A 66 -12.19 24.64 -4.70
CA GLN A 66 -11.11 25.22 -3.86
C GLN A 66 -10.16 26.14 -4.64
N SER A 67 -10.08 25.98 -5.98
CA SER A 67 -9.35 26.88 -6.88
C SER A 67 -10.07 28.22 -7.14
N GLY A 68 -11.35 28.35 -6.75
CA GLY A 68 -12.21 29.49 -7.02
C GLY A 68 -12.99 29.43 -8.35
N GLU A 69 -12.78 28.40 -9.15
CA GLU A 69 -13.49 28.18 -10.43
C GLU A 69 -14.90 27.59 -10.22
N PRO A 70 -15.84 27.78 -11.17
CA PRO A 70 -17.15 27.12 -11.15
C PRO A 70 -17.00 25.60 -11.10
N TYR A 71 -17.81 24.91 -10.31
CA TYR A 71 -17.68 23.46 -10.14
C TYR A 71 -17.81 22.67 -11.45
N ILE A 72 -18.65 23.16 -12.38
CA ILE A 72 -18.91 22.55 -13.70
C ILE A 72 -17.66 22.34 -14.57
N THR A 73 -16.55 23.04 -14.31
CA THR A 73 -15.30 22.84 -15.05
C THR A 73 -14.73 21.45 -14.82
N HIS A 74 -14.99 20.85 -13.66
CA HIS A 74 -14.48 19.53 -13.32
C HIS A 74 -15.17 18.39 -14.07
N PRO A 75 -16.50 18.22 -14.00
CA PRO A 75 -17.19 17.19 -14.77
C PRO A 75 -16.90 17.31 -16.27
N LEU A 76 -16.76 18.54 -16.78
CA LEU A 76 -16.45 18.79 -18.18
C LEU A 76 -15.02 18.35 -18.56
N ALA A 77 -14.02 18.63 -17.72
CA ALA A 77 -12.66 18.17 -17.93
C ALA A 77 -12.55 16.63 -17.81
N VAL A 78 -13.29 16.01 -16.90
CA VAL A 78 -13.37 14.54 -16.80
C VAL A 78 -14.00 13.95 -18.08
N ALA A 79 -15.10 14.54 -18.56
CA ALA A 79 -15.74 14.17 -19.81
C ALA A 79 -14.80 14.32 -21.02
N GLN A 80 -13.98 15.38 -21.06
CA GLN A 80 -12.99 15.60 -22.11
C GLN A 80 -11.92 14.50 -22.13
N ILE A 81 -11.38 14.13 -20.97
CA ILE A 81 -10.39 13.04 -20.86
C ILE A 81 -10.98 11.74 -21.41
N LEU A 82 -12.22 11.41 -21.05
CA LEU A 82 -12.90 10.20 -21.55
C LEU A 82 -13.25 10.29 -23.04
N GLY A 83 -13.58 11.48 -23.53
CA GLY A 83 -13.81 11.74 -24.95
C GLY A 83 -12.55 11.52 -25.78
N GLU A 84 -11.38 11.94 -25.29
CA GLU A 84 -10.08 11.68 -25.92
C GLU A 84 -9.70 10.20 -25.94
N MET A 85 -10.08 9.45 -24.90
CA MET A 85 -9.95 7.99 -24.87
C MET A 85 -10.93 7.27 -25.81
N GLY A 86 -11.93 7.98 -26.33
CA GLY A 86 -12.92 7.44 -27.26
C GLY A 86 -14.10 6.74 -26.59
N LEU A 87 -14.45 7.05 -25.34
CA LEU A 87 -15.64 6.45 -24.76
C LEU A 87 -16.92 6.93 -25.46
N GLY A 88 -17.94 6.07 -25.51
CA GLY A 88 -19.22 6.36 -26.15
C GLY A 88 -20.01 7.47 -25.43
N PRO A 89 -20.98 8.12 -26.10
CA PRO A 89 -21.72 9.28 -25.58
C PRO A 89 -22.39 9.06 -24.22
N ARG A 90 -22.87 7.85 -23.92
CA ARG A 90 -23.51 7.51 -22.64
C ARG A 90 -22.54 7.53 -21.45
N ALA A 91 -21.31 7.07 -21.66
CA ALA A 91 -20.27 7.11 -20.62
C ALA A 91 -19.79 8.56 -20.36
N ILE A 92 -19.77 9.38 -21.41
CA ILE A 92 -19.45 10.81 -21.30
C ILE A 92 -20.56 11.56 -20.57
N ALA A 93 -21.82 11.24 -20.85
CA ALA A 93 -22.96 11.78 -20.09
C ALA A 93 -22.90 11.37 -18.60
N ALA A 94 -22.58 10.11 -18.30
CA ALA A 94 -22.35 9.65 -16.93
C ALA A 94 -21.21 10.42 -16.25
N ALA A 95 -20.13 10.71 -16.96
CA ALA A 95 -19.01 11.51 -16.44
C ALA A 95 -19.39 12.98 -16.17
N LEU A 96 -20.29 13.58 -16.95
CA LEU A 96 -20.81 14.91 -16.65
C LEU A 96 -21.70 14.94 -15.40
N LEU A 97 -22.35 13.82 -15.09
CA LEU A 97 -23.33 13.70 -14.01
C LEU A 97 -22.77 13.01 -12.76
N HIS A 98 -21.52 12.55 -12.77
CA HIS A 98 -20.99 11.65 -11.73
C HIS A 98 -21.05 12.24 -10.31
N ASP A 99 -20.84 13.54 -10.17
CA ASP A 99 -20.88 14.25 -8.87
C ASP A 99 -22.26 14.84 -8.52
N THR A 100 -23.22 14.84 -9.45
CA THR A 100 -24.53 15.47 -9.21
C THR A 100 -25.34 14.78 -8.12
N VAL A 101 -25.25 13.45 -8.04
CA VAL A 101 -26.00 12.64 -7.07
C VAL A 101 -25.43 12.80 -5.65
N GLU A 102 -24.16 13.17 -5.52
CA GLU A 102 -23.52 13.35 -4.21
C GLU A 102 -23.67 14.76 -3.67
N ASP A 103 -23.44 15.76 -4.51
CA ASP A 103 -23.27 17.15 -4.08
C ASP A 103 -24.57 17.97 -4.12
N THR A 104 -25.54 17.58 -4.94
CA THR A 104 -26.69 18.45 -5.28
C THR A 104 -28.05 17.88 -4.88
N GLY A 105 -28.08 16.66 -4.34
CA GLY A 105 -29.31 15.98 -3.91
C GLY A 105 -30.15 15.39 -5.03
N TYR A 106 -29.59 15.26 -6.24
CA TYR A 106 -30.27 14.66 -7.39
C TYR A 106 -30.51 13.15 -7.16
N ALA A 107 -31.76 12.69 -7.27
CA ALA A 107 -32.09 11.30 -6.99
C ALA A 107 -31.73 10.38 -8.16
N LEU A 108 -31.27 9.17 -7.84
CA LEU A 108 -30.99 8.13 -8.84
C LEU A 108 -32.21 7.78 -9.69
N THR A 109 -33.42 7.88 -9.13
CA THR A 109 -34.69 7.65 -9.86
C THR A 109 -34.90 8.66 -10.99
N ASP A 110 -34.54 9.92 -10.74
CA ASP A 110 -34.71 11.02 -11.70
C ASP A 110 -33.68 10.88 -12.81
N LEU A 111 -32.43 10.55 -12.44
CA LEU A 111 -31.36 10.23 -13.39
C LEU A 111 -31.75 9.07 -14.32
N THR A 112 -32.34 8.00 -13.77
CA THR A 112 -32.83 6.86 -14.57
C THR A 112 -33.95 7.27 -15.51
N ALA A 113 -34.90 8.10 -15.06
CA ALA A 113 -36.01 8.56 -15.89
C ALA A 113 -35.55 9.44 -17.07
N GLU A 114 -34.54 10.29 -16.87
CA GLU A 114 -34.09 11.24 -17.89
C GLU A 114 -33.03 10.68 -18.86
N PHE A 115 -32.13 9.82 -18.37
CA PHE A 115 -30.96 9.34 -19.13
C PHE A 115 -30.92 7.81 -19.31
N GLY A 116 -31.83 7.08 -18.66
CA GLY A 116 -31.97 5.63 -18.75
C GLY A 116 -31.12 4.84 -17.74
N ASP A 117 -31.41 3.55 -17.63
CA ASP A 117 -30.80 2.64 -16.64
C ASP A 117 -29.28 2.54 -16.76
N GLU A 118 -28.74 2.64 -17.97
CA GLU A 118 -27.30 2.49 -18.21
C GLU A 118 -26.50 3.64 -17.62
N VAL A 119 -26.92 4.89 -17.83
CA VAL A 119 -26.23 6.08 -17.28
C VAL A 119 -26.37 6.10 -15.76
N ALA A 120 -27.55 5.75 -15.25
CA ALA A 120 -27.80 5.69 -13.81
C ALA A 120 -26.92 4.64 -13.12
N MET A 121 -26.75 3.46 -13.72
CA MET A 121 -25.86 2.42 -13.19
C MET A 121 -24.40 2.88 -13.15
N LEU A 122 -23.93 3.58 -14.18
CA LEU A 122 -22.57 4.12 -14.21
C LEU A 122 -22.34 5.16 -13.11
N VAL A 123 -23.27 6.10 -12.91
CA VAL A 123 -23.18 7.14 -11.88
C VAL A 123 -23.31 6.55 -10.47
N ASP A 124 -24.25 5.62 -10.25
CA ASP A 124 -24.38 4.87 -8.98
C ASP A 124 -23.08 4.12 -8.63
N GLY A 125 -22.46 3.51 -9.64
CA GLY A 125 -21.19 2.82 -9.51
C GLY A 125 -20.05 3.73 -9.04
N VAL A 126 -20.00 4.98 -9.54
CA VAL A 126 -18.95 5.96 -9.18
C VAL A 126 -19.20 6.59 -7.80
N THR A 127 -20.45 6.96 -7.49
CA THR A 127 -20.81 7.60 -6.20
C THR A 127 -20.66 6.68 -4.99
N LYS A 128 -20.96 5.38 -5.15
CA LYS A 128 -20.72 4.40 -4.08
C LYS A 128 -19.24 4.29 -3.64
N LEU A 129 -18.31 4.85 -4.41
CA LEU A 129 -16.88 4.86 -4.13
C LEU A 129 -16.46 6.00 -3.20
N ASP A 130 -17.19 7.11 -3.17
CA ASP A 130 -16.77 8.32 -2.45
C ASP A 130 -17.35 8.41 -1.02
N LYS A 131 -18.44 7.67 -0.72
CA LYS A 131 -19.18 7.76 0.57
C LYS A 131 -18.63 6.98 1.77
N VAL A 132 -17.40 6.44 1.74
CA VAL A 132 -16.89 5.58 2.82
C VAL A 132 -15.99 6.36 3.80
N LYS A 133 -16.37 6.32 5.08
CA LYS A 133 -15.78 7.10 6.20
C LYS A 133 -14.34 6.72 6.55
N TYR A 134 -13.66 7.56 7.32
CA TYR A 134 -12.23 7.43 7.66
C TYR A 134 -11.89 6.28 8.62
N GLY A 135 -10.93 5.43 8.22
CA GLY A 135 -10.28 4.36 8.99
C GLY A 135 -9.39 3.49 8.08
N GLU A 136 -8.40 2.74 8.61
CA GLU A 136 -7.58 1.82 7.78
C GLU A 136 -8.42 0.69 7.18
N SER A 137 -9.40 0.17 7.92
CA SER A 137 -10.41 -0.79 7.43
C SER A 137 -11.35 -0.21 6.38
N ALA A 138 -11.50 1.11 6.33
CA ALA A 138 -12.46 1.75 5.45
C ALA A 138 -11.90 1.99 4.03
N GLN A 139 -10.59 2.15 3.89
CA GLN A 139 -9.94 2.08 2.58
C GLN A 139 -10.17 0.71 1.92
N ALA A 140 -10.16 -0.36 2.73
CA ALA A 140 -10.41 -1.71 2.25
C ALA A 140 -11.83 -1.89 1.75
N GLU A 141 -12.82 -1.41 2.52
CA GLU A 141 -14.21 -1.42 2.08
C GLU A 141 -14.45 -0.59 0.82
N THR A 142 -13.76 0.55 0.69
CA THR A 142 -13.86 1.41 -0.48
C THR A 142 -13.35 0.69 -1.73
N VAL A 143 -12.15 0.10 -1.65
CA VAL A 143 -11.58 -0.69 -2.75
C VAL A 143 -12.43 -1.92 -3.05
N ARG A 144 -12.99 -2.58 -2.03
CA ARG A 144 -13.92 -3.70 -2.19
C ARG A 144 -15.17 -3.30 -2.95
N LYS A 145 -15.85 -2.21 -2.54
CA LYS A 145 -17.03 -1.67 -3.25
C LYS A 145 -16.70 -1.21 -4.66
N MET A 146 -15.50 -0.64 -4.85
CA MET A 146 -14.98 -0.29 -6.17
C MET A 146 -14.92 -1.50 -7.10
N ILE A 147 -14.33 -2.60 -6.64
CA ILE A 147 -14.23 -3.82 -7.43
C ILE A 147 -15.60 -4.42 -7.76
N VAL A 148 -16.55 -4.40 -6.83
CA VAL A 148 -17.93 -4.87 -7.07
C VAL A 148 -18.67 -4.00 -8.08
N ALA A 149 -18.47 -2.67 -8.05
CA ALA A 149 -19.03 -1.79 -9.06
C ALA A 149 -18.39 -2.04 -10.44
N MET A 150 -17.08 -2.30 -10.47
CA MET A 150 -16.32 -2.59 -11.69
C MET A 150 -16.65 -3.92 -12.35
N SER A 151 -17.00 -4.96 -11.56
CA SER A 151 -17.35 -6.27 -12.12
C SER A 151 -18.61 -6.22 -12.97
N LYS A 152 -19.49 -5.23 -12.73
CA LYS A 152 -20.66 -4.95 -13.56
C LYS A 152 -20.29 -4.23 -14.85
N ASP A 153 -19.45 -3.19 -14.77
CA ASP A 153 -19.02 -2.43 -15.94
C ASP A 153 -17.69 -1.69 -15.70
N ILE A 154 -16.72 -1.93 -16.59
CA ILE A 154 -15.39 -1.31 -16.55
C ILE A 154 -15.42 0.21 -16.77
N ARG A 155 -16.47 0.73 -17.42
CA ARG A 155 -16.62 2.18 -17.67
C ARG A 155 -16.72 2.98 -16.38
N VAL A 156 -17.22 2.38 -15.30
CA VAL A 156 -17.21 2.97 -13.95
C VAL A 156 -15.78 3.28 -13.49
N LEU A 157 -14.85 2.33 -13.67
CA LEU A 157 -13.44 2.58 -13.32
C LEU A 157 -12.80 3.63 -14.22
N LEU A 158 -13.11 3.63 -15.52
CA LEU A 158 -12.58 4.63 -16.45
C LEU A 158 -12.99 6.04 -16.02
N ILE A 159 -14.26 6.23 -15.66
CA ILE A 159 -14.77 7.50 -15.13
C ILE A 159 -14.03 7.86 -13.84
N LYS A 160 -13.84 6.92 -12.91
CA LYS A 160 -13.15 7.21 -11.64
C LYS A 160 -11.66 7.53 -11.82
N LEU A 161 -10.98 6.87 -12.75
CA LEU A 161 -9.58 7.15 -13.08
C LEU A 161 -9.44 8.54 -13.72
N ALA A 162 -10.37 8.94 -14.58
CA ALA A 162 -10.39 10.27 -15.18
C ALA A 162 -10.69 11.37 -14.13
N ASP A 163 -11.65 11.14 -13.22
CA ASP A 163 -11.91 11.98 -12.05
C ASP A 163 -10.64 12.13 -11.20
N ARG A 164 -10.01 11.01 -10.81
CA ARG A 164 -8.78 11.02 -10.01
C ARG A 164 -7.65 11.77 -10.71
N LEU A 165 -7.49 11.61 -12.02
CA LEU A 165 -6.48 12.30 -12.82
C LEU A 165 -6.72 13.81 -12.84
N HIS A 166 -7.95 14.25 -13.08
CA HIS A 166 -8.24 15.68 -13.06
C HIS A 166 -8.06 16.27 -11.64
N ASN A 167 -8.46 15.55 -10.60
CA ASN A 167 -8.18 15.94 -9.22
C ASN A 167 -6.67 16.02 -8.95
N ALA A 168 -5.87 15.09 -9.47
CA ALA A 168 -4.41 15.11 -9.36
C ALA A 168 -3.80 16.35 -10.01
N ARG A 169 -4.29 16.76 -11.19
CA ARG A 169 -3.88 18.01 -11.88
C ARG A 169 -4.19 19.29 -11.09
N THR A 170 -5.02 19.22 -10.05
CA THR A 170 -5.43 20.38 -9.23
C THR A 170 -4.94 20.33 -7.78
N TRP A 171 -4.08 19.36 -7.42
CA TRP A 171 -3.56 19.25 -6.05
C TRP A 171 -2.76 20.47 -5.56
N GLY A 172 -2.23 21.29 -6.47
CA GLY A 172 -1.56 22.55 -6.11
C GLY A 172 -2.43 23.56 -5.34
N PHE A 173 -3.75 23.41 -5.35
CA PHE A 173 -4.70 24.27 -4.62
C PHE A 173 -5.20 23.65 -3.30
N VAL A 174 -4.83 22.40 -3.00
CA VAL A 174 -5.29 21.64 -1.83
C VAL A 174 -4.22 21.70 -0.72
N PRO A 175 -4.57 21.66 0.58
CA PRO A 175 -3.60 21.58 1.66
C PRO A 175 -2.62 20.40 1.48
N PRO A 176 -1.32 20.58 1.82
CA PRO A 176 -0.26 19.62 1.50
C PRO A 176 -0.49 18.24 2.13
N GLU A 177 -1.01 18.17 3.36
CA GLU A 177 -1.32 16.90 4.04
C GLU A 177 -2.39 16.09 3.30
N LYS A 178 -3.47 16.76 2.88
CA LYS A 178 -4.56 16.12 2.11
C LYS A 178 -4.07 15.70 0.72
N ALA A 179 -3.23 16.52 0.09
CA ALA A 179 -2.62 16.21 -1.20
C ALA A 179 -1.67 15.00 -1.08
N ALA A 180 -0.82 14.93 -0.06
CA ALA A 180 0.08 13.82 0.19
C ALA A 180 -0.67 12.50 0.44
N LYS A 181 -1.74 12.53 1.25
CA LYS A 181 -2.60 11.34 1.47
C LYS A 181 -3.23 10.84 0.16
N LYS A 182 -3.81 11.75 -0.63
CA LYS A 182 -4.40 11.41 -1.94
C LYS A 182 -3.36 10.94 -2.96
N ALA A 183 -2.16 11.51 -2.95
CA ALA A 183 -1.06 11.10 -3.82
C ALA A 183 -0.55 9.70 -3.47
N LYS A 184 -0.42 9.38 -2.17
CA LYS A 184 -0.06 8.02 -1.71
C LYS A 184 -1.09 6.99 -2.14
N GLU A 185 -2.38 7.27 -1.92
CA GLU A 185 -3.49 6.42 -2.37
C GLU A 185 -3.48 6.22 -3.89
N THR A 186 -3.22 7.30 -4.65
CA THR A 186 -3.12 7.26 -6.12
C THR A 186 -1.98 6.36 -6.58
N LEU A 187 -0.83 6.42 -5.93
CA LEU A 187 0.34 5.64 -6.28
C LEU A 187 0.20 4.15 -5.90
N GLU A 188 -0.41 3.86 -4.76
CA GLU A 188 -0.55 2.49 -4.25
C GLU A 188 -1.72 1.72 -4.90
N ILE A 189 -2.80 2.41 -5.27
CA ILE A 189 -4.05 1.77 -5.72
C ILE A 189 -4.34 2.11 -7.19
N TYR A 190 -4.53 3.39 -7.52
CA TYR A 190 -5.06 3.79 -8.83
C TYR A 190 -4.07 3.64 -9.98
N ALA A 191 -2.78 3.98 -9.78
CA ALA A 191 -1.77 3.82 -10.81
C ALA A 191 -1.53 2.34 -11.20
N PRO A 192 -1.42 1.40 -10.24
CA PRO A 192 -1.36 -0.02 -10.57
C PRO A 192 -2.63 -0.57 -11.23
N LEU A 193 -3.82 -0.09 -10.84
CA LEU A 193 -5.08 -0.44 -11.51
C LEU A 193 -5.10 0.05 -12.97
N ALA A 194 -4.69 1.30 -13.23
CA ALA A 194 -4.56 1.83 -14.59
C ALA A 194 -3.55 1.01 -15.43
N ASN A 195 -2.46 0.55 -14.82
CA ASN A 195 -1.48 -0.33 -15.46
C ASN A 195 -2.07 -1.68 -15.87
N ARG A 196 -2.89 -2.30 -15.00
CA ARG A 196 -3.58 -3.57 -15.26
C ARG A 196 -4.58 -3.46 -16.40
N LEU A 197 -5.29 -2.33 -16.48
CA LEU A 197 -6.17 -2.00 -17.61
C LEU A 197 -5.42 -1.64 -18.91
N GLY A 198 -4.09 -1.52 -18.87
CA GLY A 198 -3.29 -1.14 -20.02
C GLY A 198 -3.38 0.35 -20.38
N ILE A 199 -3.90 1.19 -19.48
CA ILE A 199 -4.06 2.63 -19.72
C ILE A 199 -2.77 3.34 -19.29
N GLN A 200 -1.76 3.26 -20.16
CA GLN A 200 -0.44 3.80 -19.86
C GLN A 200 -0.48 5.34 -19.73
N ALA A 201 -1.28 6.04 -20.52
CA ALA A 201 -1.34 7.50 -20.50
C ALA A 201 -1.76 8.04 -19.10
N ILE A 202 -2.85 7.51 -18.54
CA ILE A 202 -3.34 7.90 -17.21
C ILE A 202 -2.35 7.46 -16.13
N LYS A 203 -1.90 6.20 -16.16
CA LYS A 203 -0.95 5.66 -15.17
C LYS A 203 0.26 6.58 -15.01
N SER A 204 0.89 6.87 -16.13
CA SER A 204 2.09 7.68 -16.21
C SER A 204 1.93 9.08 -15.64
N GLU A 205 0.82 9.72 -15.96
CA GLU A 205 0.54 11.07 -15.48
C GLU A 205 0.19 11.08 -13.99
N LEU A 206 -0.58 10.09 -13.51
CA LEU A 206 -0.86 9.89 -12.08
C LEU A 206 0.43 9.64 -11.28
N GLU A 207 1.34 8.82 -11.81
CA GLU A 207 2.64 8.52 -11.19
C GLU A 207 3.50 9.79 -11.04
N ASP A 208 3.67 10.56 -12.12
CA ASP A 208 4.49 11.77 -12.09
C ASP A 208 3.87 12.88 -11.21
N LEU A 209 2.54 13.05 -11.23
CA LEU A 209 1.84 14.01 -10.36
C LEU A 209 1.93 13.60 -8.88
N SER A 210 1.76 12.31 -8.59
CA SER A 210 1.87 11.80 -7.21
C SER A 210 3.30 11.91 -6.71
N PHE A 211 4.28 11.63 -7.56
CA PHE A 211 5.70 11.79 -7.24
C PHE A 211 6.06 13.25 -6.94
N ALA A 212 5.54 14.19 -7.72
CA ALA A 212 5.76 15.62 -7.51
C ALA A 212 5.21 16.12 -6.15
N VAL A 213 4.09 15.57 -5.69
CA VAL A 213 3.49 15.93 -4.39
C VAL A 213 4.19 15.25 -3.23
N LEU A 214 4.51 13.96 -3.34
CA LEU A 214 5.14 13.18 -2.27
C LEU A 214 6.59 13.58 -2.02
N HIS A 215 7.36 13.81 -3.09
CA HIS A 215 8.79 14.10 -3.00
C HIS A 215 9.19 15.30 -3.87
N PRO A 216 8.75 16.53 -3.53
CA PRO A 216 8.94 17.72 -4.37
C PRO A 216 10.41 18.08 -4.58
N LYS A 217 11.27 17.85 -3.58
CA LYS A 217 12.72 18.12 -3.68
C LYS A 217 13.39 17.22 -4.72
N ILE A 218 13.16 15.90 -4.62
CA ILE A 218 13.72 14.90 -5.53
C ILE A 218 13.19 15.11 -6.94
N TYR A 219 11.89 15.40 -7.08
CA TYR A 219 11.30 15.74 -8.36
C TYR A 219 12.02 16.89 -9.06
N ASN A 220 12.22 18.01 -8.34
CA ASN A 220 12.88 19.20 -8.89
C ASN A 220 14.34 18.92 -9.27
N GLU A 221 15.04 18.11 -8.48
CA GLU A 221 16.41 17.71 -8.76
C GLU A 221 16.51 16.87 -10.04
N ILE A 222 15.71 15.80 -10.16
CA ILE A 222 15.67 14.96 -11.36
C ILE A 222 15.26 15.79 -12.59
N HIS A 223 14.28 16.68 -12.44
CA HIS A 223 13.86 17.57 -13.51
C HIS A 223 15.01 18.49 -13.98
N ASN A 224 15.76 19.09 -13.06
CA ASN A 224 16.89 19.95 -13.38
C ASN A 224 18.03 19.18 -14.04
N LEU A 225 18.36 17.99 -13.55
CA LEU A 225 19.37 17.11 -14.13
C LEU A 225 19.02 16.71 -15.58
N ILE A 226 17.74 16.42 -15.83
CA ILE A 226 17.23 16.13 -17.19
C ILE A 226 17.29 17.38 -18.07
N ALA A 227 16.90 18.55 -17.56
CA ALA A 227 16.90 19.80 -18.32
C ALA A 227 18.31 20.17 -18.80
N GLN A 228 19.33 20.05 -17.94
CA GLN A 228 20.73 20.34 -18.28
C GLN A 228 21.27 19.46 -19.42
N ARG A 229 20.87 18.18 -19.48
CA ARG A 229 21.32 17.22 -20.51
C ARG A 229 20.44 17.17 -21.76
N THR A 230 19.35 17.92 -21.81
CA THR A 230 18.38 17.90 -22.92
C THR A 230 18.98 18.29 -24.28
N PRO A 231 19.83 19.34 -24.42
CA PRO A 231 20.31 19.79 -25.73
C PRO A 231 21.21 18.76 -26.46
N GLN A 232 22.14 18.13 -25.72
CA GLN A 232 23.00 17.09 -26.29
C GLN A 232 22.21 15.85 -26.70
N ARG A 233 21.17 15.57 -25.93
CA ARG A 233 20.30 14.41 -26.09
C ARG A 233 19.34 14.55 -27.27
N GLU A 234 18.79 15.73 -27.50
CA GLU A 234 17.96 16.02 -28.69
C GLU A 234 18.76 15.90 -29.98
N LYS A 235 20.03 16.37 -29.98
CA LYS A 235 20.92 16.18 -31.13
C LYS A 235 21.17 14.70 -31.43
N TYR A 236 21.50 13.91 -30.40
CA TYR A 236 21.70 12.47 -30.54
C TYR A 236 20.43 11.76 -31.01
N LEU A 237 19.27 12.10 -30.43
CA LEU A 237 17.99 11.56 -30.85
C LEU A 237 17.68 11.91 -32.31
N GLY A 238 17.95 13.14 -32.73
CA GLY A 238 17.78 13.57 -34.12
C GLY A 238 18.57 12.71 -35.10
N GLN A 239 19.85 12.44 -34.78
CA GLN A 239 20.70 11.56 -35.60
C GLN A 239 20.11 10.14 -35.72
N VAL A 240 19.75 9.52 -34.59
CA VAL A 240 19.22 8.14 -34.61
C VAL A 240 17.85 8.08 -35.29
N VAL A 241 17.02 9.12 -35.16
CA VAL A 241 15.72 9.21 -35.85
C VAL A 241 15.91 9.33 -37.36
N GLU A 242 16.86 10.15 -37.80
CA GLU A 242 17.18 10.34 -39.23
C GLU A 242 17.70 9.04 -39.85
N GLU A 243 18.61 8.33 -39.18
CA GLU A 243 19.12 7.03 -39.64
C GLU A 243 18.01 5.96 -39.75
N ILE A 244 17.07 5.91 -38.80
CA ILE A 244 15.94 4.97 -38.87
C ILE A 244 14.94 5.39 -39.97
N ASP A 245 14.78 6.70 -40.22
CA ASP A 245 13.90 7.19 -41.28
C ASP A 245 14.48 6.87 -42.67
N GLU A 246 15.80 6.92 -42.84
CA GLU A 246 16.50 6.42 -44.03
C GLU A 246 16.22 4.92 -44.25
N ASP A 247 16.38 4.09 -43.22
CA ASP A 247 16.09 2.65 -43.29
C ASP A 247 14.63 2.36 -43.69
N LEU A 248 13.68 3.15 -43.15
CA LEU A 248 12.27 3.04 -43.49
C LEU A 248 12.00 3.40 -44.96
N ARG A 249 12.69 4.40 -45.50
CA ARG A 249 12.58 4.84 -46.91
C ARG A 249 13.15 3.79 -47.86
N ASP A 250 14.31 3.21 -47.53
CA ASP A 250 14.96 2.16 -48.33
C ASP A 250 14.09 0.90 -48.41
N LEU A 251 13.45 0.54 -47.29
CA LEU A 251 12.48 -0.56 -47.23
C LEU A 251 11.11 -0.21 -47.85
N ARG A 252 10.89 1.04 -48.23
CA ARG A 252 9.60 1.58 -48.71
C ARG A 252 8.44 1.34 -47.73
N ILE A 253 8.73 1.35 -46.44
CA ILE A 253 7.75 1.18 -45.37
C ILE A 253 7.27 2.55 -44.89
N ARG A 254 5.95 2.74 -44.84
CA ARG A 254 5.37 3.94 -44.22
C ARG A 254 5.42 3.78 -42.70
N GLY A 255 6.30 4.53 -42.04
CA GLY A 255 6.42 4.54 -40.59
C GLY A 255 6.67 5.94 -40.03
N LYS A 256 6.37 6.12 -38.74
CA LYS A 256 6.70 7.34 -38.00
C LYS A 256 7.63 6.98 -36.83
N VAL A 257 8.81 7.56 -36.82
CA VAL A 257 9.76 7.44 -35.71
C VAL A 257 9.53 8.60 -34.75
N VAL A 258 9.32 8.31 -33.48
CA VAL A 258 9.16 9.32 -32.42
C VAL A 258 10.05 9.02 -31.23
N GLY A 259 10.68 10.04 -30.69
CA GLY A 259 11.36 9.95 -29.40
C GLY A 259 10.35 9.73 -28.27
N ARG A 260 10.64 8.79 -27.37
CA ARG A 260 9.84 8.54 -26.17
C ARG A 260 10.61 9.09 -24.96
N PRO A 261 10.17 10.22 -24.37
CA PRO A 261 10.73 10.65 -23.10
C PRO A 261 10.36 9.64 -22.01
N LYS A 262 11.32 9.33 -21.12
CA LYS A 262 11.04 8.56 -19.90
C LYS A 262 10.43 9.47 -18.84
N GLN A 263 9.46 8.92 -18.13
CA GLN A 263 8.79 9.60 -17.01
C GLN A 263 9.70 9.73 -15.80
N LEU A 264 9.49 10.80 -15.05
CA LEU A 264 10.33 11.17 -13.92
C LEU A 264 10.24 10.14 -12.81
N TYR A 265 9.04 9.64 -12.53
CA TYR A 265 8.84 8.59 -11.54
C TYR A 265 9.52 7.27 -11.92
N SER A 266 9.51 6.90 -13.22
CA SER A 266 10.24 5.72 -13.71
C SER A 266 11.76 5.86 -13.59
N VAL A 267 12.30 7.08 -13.74
CA VAL A 267 13.71 7.38 -13.50
C VAL A 267 14.03 7.26 -12.02
N TYR A 268 13.20 7.84 -11.16
CA TYR A 268 13.31 7.73 -9.70
C TYR A 268 13.31 6.27 -9.24
N GLN A 269 12.36 5.45 -9.69
CA GLN A 269 12.34 4.01 -9.35
C GLN A 269 13.62 3.29 -9.78
N LYS A 270 14.18 3.62 -10.95
CA LYS A 270 15.45 3.02 -11.41
C LYS A 270 16.63 3.44 -10.54
N MET A 271 16.67 4.68 -10.07
CA MET A 271 17.72 5.19 -9.18
C MET A 271 17.65 4.51 -7.81
N VAL A 272 16.46 4.47 -7.19
CA VAL A 272 16.27 3.93 -5.84
C VAL A 272 16.41 2.41 -5.79
N VAL A 273 15.74 1.67 -6.69
CA VAL A 273 15.68 0.20 -6.62
C VAL A 273 16.98 -0.45 -7.09
N ARG A 274 17.74 0.20 -7.98
CA ARG A 274 18.97 -0.39 -8.55
C ARG A 274 20.25 0.24 -8.02
N GLY A 275 20.16 1.26 -7.15
CA GLY A 275 21.32 1.95 -6.58
C GLY A 275 22.30 2.48 -7.64
N ARG A 276 21.81 2.89 -8.81
CA ARG A 276 22.64 3.37 -9.91
C ARG A 276 22.80 4.88 -9.85
N GLU A 277 24.01 5.37 -10.07
CA GLU A 277 24.30 6.79 -10.24
C GLU A 277 23.61 7.34 -11.49
N PHE A 278 23.21 8.61 -11.46
CA PHE A 278 22.50 9.27 -12.57
C PHE A 278 23.32 9.26 -13.88
N ASP A 279 24.65 9.26 -13.77
CA ASP A 279 25.59 9.24 -14.90
C ASP A 279 25.63 7.90 -15.64
N ASP A 280 25.28 6.81 -14.97
CA ASP A 280 25.15 5.48 -15.58
C ASP A 280 23.79 5.28 -16.29
N ILE A 281 22.87 6.24 -16.17
CA ILE A 281 21.56 6.19 -16.83
C ILE A 281 21.67 6.79 -18.24
N TYR A 282 22.47 6.14 -19.09
CA TYR A 282 22.50 6.40 -20.54
C TYR A 282 21.16 6.09 -21.24
N ASP A 283 20.26 5.43 -20.52
CA ASP A 283 18.98 4.88 -20.95
C ASP A 283 17.79 5.86 -20.82
N LEU A 284 18.01 7.19 -20.82
CA LEU A 284 16.93 8.16 -20.54
C LEU A 284 15.92 8.35 -21.68
N ILE A 285 16.23 7.94 -22.91
CA ILE A 285 15.33 8.04 -24.06
C ILE A 285 15.22 6.71 -24.78
N GLY A 286 13.98 6.27 -24.97
CA GLY A 286 13.65 5.20 -25.91
C GLY A 286 13.20 5.79 -27.24
N ILE A 287 13.34 5.02 -28.31
CA ILE A 287 12.78 5.35 -29.62
C ILE A 287 11.56 4.47 -29.86
N ARG A 288 10.52 5.07 -30.44
CA ARG A 288 9.31 4.36 -30.81
C ARG A 288 9.11 4.48 -32.31
N VAL A 289 9.00 3.34 -32.98
CA VAL A 289 8.70 3.25 -34.41
C VAL A 289 7.27 2.74 -34.58
N LEU A 290 6.44 3.54 -35.25
CA LEU A 290 5.04 3.24 -35.55
C LEU A 290 4.91 2.86 -37.02
N VAL A 291 4.41 1.66 -37.30
CA VAL A 291 4.22 1.15 -38.67
C VAL A 291 2.77 0.76 -38.93
N SER A 292 2.44 0.45 -40.19
CA SER A 292 1.07 0.09 -40.57
C SER A 292 0.73 -1.38 -40.28
N SER A 293 1.65 -2.31 -40.52
CA SER A 293 1.38 -3.75 -40.38
C SER A 293 2.35 -4.48 -39.46
N VAL A 294 1.94 -5.66 -38.97
CA VAL A 294 2.80 -6.53 -38.15
C VAL A 294 4.00 -7.04 -38.95
N ARG A 295 3.83 -7.30 -40.25
CA ARG A 295 4.93 -7.66 -41.15
C ARG A 295 6.00 -6.58 -41.18
N ASP A 296 5.56 -5.32 -41.24
CA ASP A 296 6.47 -4.17 -41.23
C ASP A 296 7.21 -4.05 -39.90
N CYS A 297 6.59 -4.42 -38.77
CA CYS A 297 7.28 -4.43 -37.46
C CYS A 297 8.54 -5.32 -37.49
N TYR A 298 8.43 -6.52 -38.06
CA TYR A 298 9.56 -7.46 -38.17
C TYR A 298 10.56 -7.04 -39.25
N ALA A 299 10.11 -6.43 -40.34
CA ALA A 299 11.00 -5.89 -41.36
C ALA A 299 11.89 -4.76 -40.79
N VAL A 300 11.28 -3.84 -40.03
CA VAL A 300 12.00 -2.76 -39.33
C VAL A 300 12.95 -3.31 -38.28
N LEU A 301 12.54 -4.34 -37.53
CA LEU A 301 13.44 -5.03 -36.59
C LEU A 301 14.68 -5.57 -37.30
N GLY A 302 14.51 -6.20 -38.47
CA GLY A 302 15.59 -6.72 -39.29
C GLY A 302 16.56 -5.63 -39.76
N ALA A 303 16.05 -4.49 -40.25
CA ALA A 303 16.90 -3.36 -40.65
C ALA A 303 17.71 -2.80 -39.47
N ILE A 304 17.07 -2.63 -38.31
CA ILE A 304 17.73 -2.14 -37.09
C ILE A 304 18.86 -3.10 -36.66
N HIS A 305 18.65 -4.41 -36.73
CA HIS A 305 19.67 -5.41 -36.36
C HIS A 305 20.79 -5.54 -37.40
N ALA A 306 20.51 -5.20 -38.67
CA ALA A 306 21.53 -5.13 -39.71
C ALA A 306 22.45 -3.90 -39.53
N ARG A 307 21.88 -2.78 -39.06
CA ARG A 307 22.60 -1.52 -38.83
C ARG A 307 23.37 -1.52 -37.50
N TRP A 308 22.74 -1.97 -36.42
CA TRP A 308 23.31 -1.93 -35.07
C TRP A 308 23.29 -3.30 -34.41
N THR A 309 24.38 -3.62 -33.71
CA THR A 309 24.52 -4.89 -33.00
C THR A 309 23.51 -4.96 -31.84
N PRO A 310 22.60 -5.95 -31.82
CA PRO A 310 21.65 -6.13 -30.72
C PRO A 310 22.34 -6.72 -29.48
N LEU A 311 21.91 -6.29 -28.30
CA LEU A 311 22.39 -6.89 -27.04
C LEU A 311 21.71 -8.25 -26.79
N PRO A 312 22.47 -9.34 -26.54
CA PRO A 312 21.90 -10.63 -26.17
C PRO A 312 21.01 -10.55 -24.92
N GLY A 313 19.86 -11.24 -24.94
CA GLY A 313 18.91 -11.27 -23.82
C GLY A 313 18.10 -9.99 -23.59
N ARG A 314 18.26 -8.97 -24.44
CA ARG A 314 17.51 -7.70 -24.39
C ARG A 314 16.42 -7.56 -25.46
N PHE A 315 16.26 -8.56 -26.32
CA PHE A 315 15.15 -8.65 -27.26
C PHE A 315 13.92 -9.30 -26.61
N LYS A 316 12.74 -8.70 -26.79
CA LYS A 316 11.46 -9.24 -26.32
C LYS A 316 10.38 -9.04 -27.36
N ASP A 317 9.72 -10.13 -27.74
CA ASP A 317 8.61 -10.12 -28.69
C ASP A 317 7.27 -10.17 -27.94
N TYR A 318 6.72 -8.98 -27.65
CA TYR A 318 5.38 -8.89 -27.07
C TYR A 318 4.26 -8.93 -28.12
N ILE A 319 4.57 -9.08 -29.41
CA ILE A 319 3.54 -9.30 -30.43
C ILE A 319 3.13 -10.79 -30.39
N ALA A 320 4.11 -11.69 -30.42
CA ALA A 320 3.89 -13.13 -30.30
C ALA A 320 3.41 -13.53 -28.89
N THR A 321 3.97 -12.90 -27.85
CA THR A 321 3.59 -13.14 -26.46
C THR A 321 3.09 -11.85 -25.80
N PRO A 322 1.82 -11.46 -26.01
CA PRO A 322 1.28 -10.24 -25.42
C PRO A 322 1.32 -10.31 -23.90
N LYS A 323 1.52 -9.15 -23.27
CA LYS A 323 1.41 -9.05 -21.80
C LYS A 323 -0.05 -9.18 -21.37
N PHE A 324 -0.27 -9.39 -20.07
CA PHE A 324 -1.61 -9.46 -19.49
C PHE A 324 -2.51 -8.27 -19.80
N ASN A 325 -1.96 -7.05 -19.81
CA ASN A 325 -2.70 -5.84 -20.18
C ASN A 325 -2.85 -5.65 -21.71
N LEU A 326 -2.77 -6.75 -22.47
CA LEU A 326 -2.81 -6.81 -23.93
C LEU A 326 -1.74 -5.96 -24.63
N TYR A 327 -0.70 -5.58 -23.91
CA TYR A 327 0.39 -4.79 -24.48
C TYR A 327 1.16 -5.58 -25.53
N GLN A 328 1.23 -5.02 -26.73
CA GLN A 328 1.93 -5.56 -27.89
C GLN A 328 2.97 -4.58 -28.42
N SER A 329 4.21 -5.03 -28.55
CA SER A 329 5.32 -4.30 -29.17
C SER A 329 6.57 -5.19 -29.23
N LEU A 330 7.42 -4.99 -30.24
CA LEU A 330 8.77 -5.54 -30.26
C LEU A 330 9.70 -4.60 -29.49
N HIS A 331 10.40 -5.12 -28.49
CA HIS A 331 11.41 -4.38 -27.73
C HIS A 331 12.78 -4.92 -28.06
N THR A 332 13.70 -4.03 -28.43
CA THR A 332 15.09 -4.39 -28.66
C THR A 332 16.01 -3.32 -28.09
N THR A 333 17.15 -3.72 -27.55
CA THR A 333 18.22 -2.81 -27.15
C THR A 333 19.42 -3.06 -28.03
N VAL A 334 19.90 -2.01 -28.70
CA VAL A 334 21.02 -2.07 -29.63
C VAL A 334 22.15 -1.14 -29.19
N ILE A 335 23.37 -1.40 -29.63
CA ILE A 335 24.49 -0.46 -29.50
C ILE A 335 24.41 0.52 -30.67
N GLY A 336 23.90 1.72 -30.38
CA GLY A 336 23.74 2.79 -31.36
C GLY A 336 25.03 3.55 -31.66
N PRO A 337 24.93 4.65 -32.43
CA PRO A 337 26.08 5.48 -32.77
C PRO A 337 26.77 6.01 -31.50
N SER A 338 28.11 6.16 -31.54
CA SER A 338 28.92 6.55 -30.37
C SER A 338 29.01 5.51 -29.24
N GLY A 339 28.65 4.23 -29.49
CA GLY A 339 28.79 3.14 -28.52
C GLY A 339 27.78 3.17 -27.38
N ARG A 340 26.72 3.97 -27.49
CA ARG A 340 25.67 4.12 -26.47
C ARG A 340 24.53 3.14 -26.73
N THR A 341 23.94 2.62 -25.66
CA THR A 341 22.78 1.73 -25.79
C THR A 341 21.50 2.52 -26.10
N VAL A 342 20.70 2.02 -27.04
CA VAL A 342 19.43 2.61 -27.44
C VAL A 342 18.33 1.56 -27.30
N GLU A 343 17.27 1.88 -26.54
CA GLU A 343 16.06 1.06 -26.47
C GLU A 343 15.08 1.46 -27.58
N ILE A 344 14.74 0.52 -28.46
CA ILE A 344 13.82 0.74 -29.57
C ILE A 344 12.56 -0.12 -29.37
N GLN A 345 11.41 0.52 -29.55
CA GLN A 345 10.08 -0.10 -29.48
C GLN A 345 9.39 0.00 -30.82
N ILE A 346 9.07 -1.13 -31.43
CA ILE A 346 8.41 -1.19 -32.73
C ILE A 346 6.99 -1.72 -32.52
N ARG A 347 5.99 -1.05 -33.07
CA ARG A 347 4.59 -1.49 -33.00
C ARG A 347 3.75 -0.83 -34.10
N THR A 348 2.56 -1.37 -34.34
CA THR A 348 1.62 -0.76 -35.27
C THR A 348 0.92 0.46 -34.64
N HIS A 349 0.23 1.26 -35.47
CA HIS A 349 -0.61 2.35 -34.99
C HIS A 349 -1.75 1.86 -34.09
N GLU A 350 -2.34 0.71 -34.42
CA GLU A 350 -3.39 0.06 -33.62
C GLU A 350 -2.83 -0.43 -32.28
N MET A 351 -1.71 -1.15 -32.29
CA MET A 351 -1.03 -1.59 -31.07
C MET A 351 -0.60 -0.39 -30.20
N HIS A 352 -0.26 0.74 -30.82
CA HIS A 352 0.03 1.97 -30.09
C HIS A 352 -1.20 2.51 -29.38
N GLN A 353 -2.34 2.59 -30.06
CA GLN A 353 -3.60 3.06 -29.46
C GLN A 353 -4.03 2.15 -28.30
N GLN A 354 -3.96 0.83 -28.50
CA GLN A 354 -4.26 -0.16 -27.47
C GLN A 354 -3.29 -0.06 -26.28
N ALA A 355 -2.01 0.23 -26.51
CA ALA A 355 -1.04 0.35 -25.43
C ALA A 355 -1.10 1.67 -24.65
N GLU A 356 -1.65 2.75 -25.21
CA GLU A 356 -1.82 4.02 -24.49
C GLU A 356 -3.17 4.08 -23.74
N TYR A 357 -4.23 3.56 -24.36
CA TYR A 357 -5.61 3.65 -23.86
C TYR A 357 -6.19 2.32 -23.37
N GLY A 358 -5.46 1.21 -23.50
CA GLY A 358 -5.83 -0.08 -22.93
C GLY A 358 -7.20 -0.60 -23.37
N VAL A 359 -7.97 -1.08 -22.40
CA VAL A 359 -9.33 -1.60 -22.60
C VAL A 359 -10.30 -0.56 -23.20
N ALA A 360 -10.05 0.74 -23.02
CA ALA A 360 -10.89 1.79 -23.62
C ALA A 360 -10.80 1.79 -25.16
N ALA A 361 -9.63 1.49 -25.73
CA ALA A 361 -9.46 1.35 -27.17
C ALA A 361 -10.18 0.13 -27.75
N HIS A 362 -10.35 -0.94 -26.97
CA HIS A 362 -11.07 -2.14 -27.40
C HIS A 362 -12.60 -1.88 -27.48
N TRP A 363 -13.14 -1.09 -26.55
CA TRP A 363 -14.55 -0.69 -26.57
C TRP A 363 -14.89 0.21 -27.77
N MET A 364 -14.00 1.14 -28.13
CA MET A 364 -14.09 1.92 -29.37
C MET A 364 -14.30 1.04 -30.62
N TYR A 365 -13.61 -0.10 -30.68
CA TYR A 365 -13.72 -1.03 -31.81
C TYR A 365 -15.06 -1.77 -31.83
N LYS A 366 -15.53 -2.23 -30.66
CA LYS A 366 -16.81 -2.94 -30.52
C LYS A 366 -18.02 -2.06 -30.89
N GLU A 367 -18.00 -0.79 -30.49
CA GLU A 367 -19.10 0.16 -30.79
C GLU A 367 -19.13 0.56 -32.28
N ARG A 368 -17.97 0.63 -32.95
CA ARG A 368 -17.87 0.81 -34.42
C ARG A 368 -18.37 -0.39 -35.22
N MET A 369 -18.27 -1.60 -34.65
CA MET A 369 -18.68 -2.87 -35.28
C MET A 369 -20.12 -3.29 -34.95
N ASN A 370 -20.99 -2.35 -34.56
CA ASN A 370 -22.42 -2.61 -34.38
C ASN A 370 -23.07 -3.06 -35.72
N GLY A 371 -23.03 -4.37 -35.97
CA GLY A 371 -23.51 -5.03 -37.17
C GLY A 371 -23.08 -6.50 -37.37
N GLY A 372 -22.12 -7.04 -36.59
CA GLY A 372 -21.69 -8.43 -36.77
C GLY A 372 -21.38 -9.15 -35.46
N LYS A 373 -21.95 -10.34 -35.28
CA LYS A 373 -21.58 -11.32 -34.25
C LYS A 373 -20.13 -11.79 -34.48
N ALA A 374 -19.14 -11.00 -34.08
CA ALA A 374 -17.73 -11.38 -34.13
C ALA A 374 -17.18 -11.58 -32.70
N GLU A 375 -16.69 -12.80 -32.49
CA GLU A 375 -16.07 -13.46 -31.33
C GLU A 375 -15.97 -12.73 -29.97
N VAL A 376 -16.80 -13.24 -29.04
CA VAL A 376 -16.81 -13.01 -27.58
C VAL A 376 -15.50 -13.43 -26.88
N ARG A 377 -14.58 -14.14 -27.55
CA ARG A 377 -13.45 -14.87 -26.93
C ARG A 377 -12.34 -14.02 -26.31
N ALA A 378 -12.18 -12.75 -26.70
CA ALA A 378 -11.11 -11.89 -26.16
C ALA A 378 -11.55 -11.12 -24.90
N ALA A 379 -12.80 -10.64 -24.87
CA ALA A 379 -13.37 -9.94 -23.70
C ALA A 379 -13.48 -10.84 -22.47
N ASP A 380 -13.66 -12.16 -22.66
CA ASP A 380 -13.70 -13.14 -21.57
C ASP A 380 -12.39 -13.21 -20.77
N ARG A 381 -11.23 -12.91 -21.39
CA ARG A 381 -9.94 -12.90 -20.69
C ARG A 381 -9.75 -11.67 -19.80
N ASP A 382 -10.21 -10.51 -20.26
CA ASP A 382 -10.14 -9.26 -19.49
C ASP A 382 -11.18 -9.22 -18.37
N MET A 383 -12.30 -9.95 -18.55
CA MET A 383 -13.30 -10.16 -17.50
C MET A 383 -12.84 -11.23 -16.51
N ALA A 384 -11.99 -12.20 -16.92
CA ALA A 384 -11.55 -13.29 -16.06
C ALA A 384 -10.82 -12.80 -14.80
N TRP A 385 -9.96 -11.78 -14.88
CA TRP A 385 -9.27 -11.28 -13.68
C TRP A 385 -10.21 -10.51 -12.74
N LEU A 386 -11.13 -9.71 -13.28
CA LEU A 386 -12.15 -9.03 -12.47
C LEU A 386 -13.11 -10.03 -11.84
N ALA A 387 -13.49 -11.08 -12.57
CA ALA A 387 -14.27 -12.19 -12.07
C ALA A 387 -13.51 -12.95 -10.97
N HIS A 388 -12.20 -13.19 -11.13
CA HIS A 388 -11.36 -13.81 -10.11
C HIS A 388 -11.29 -12.97 -8.82
N ILE A 389 -11.26 -11.64 -8.92
CA ILE A 389 -11.28 -10.78 -7.72
C ILE A 389 -12.68 -10.77 -7.08
N SER A 390 -13.75 -10.81 -7.90
CA SER A 390 -15.13 -10.94 -7.39
C SER A 390 -15.36 -12.26 -6.65
N ASP A 391 -14.85 -13.38 -7.19
CA ASP A 391 -14.91 -14.68 -6.53
C ASP A 391 -14.13 -14.66 -5.21
N TRP A 392 -12.97 -13.99 -5.20
CA TRP A 392 -12.13 -13.88 -4.01
C TRP A 392 -12.74 -13.00 -2.91
N GLN A 393 -13.55 -12.00 -3.29
CA GLN A 393 -14.36 -11.22 -2.36
C GLN A 393 -15.41 -12.07 -1.65
N ALA A 394 -15.95 -13.09 -2.31
CA ALA A 394 -16.86 -14.04 -1.68
C ALA A 394 -16.14 -14.95 -0.66
N GLU A 395 -14.82 -15.16 -0.82
CA GLU A 395 -14.04 -16.08 0.02
C GLU A 395 -13.35 -15.41 1.24
N THR A 396 -13.15 -14.08 1.24
CA THR A 396 -12.38 -13.37 2.29
C THR A 396 -13.28 -12.52 3.18
N ALA A 397 -13.44 -12.91 4.45
CA ALA A 397 -14.27 -12.20 5.41
C ALA A 397 -13.67 -10.84 5.85
N ASP A 398 -12.35 -10.78 6.09
CA ASP A 398 -11.69 -9.57 6.60
C ASP A 398 -11.28 -8.59 5.47
N PRO A 399 -11.68 -7.30 5.55
CA PRO A 399 -11.25 -6.27 4.59
C PRO A 399 -9.74 -5.97 4.62
N GLY A 400 -9.09 -6.03 5.79
CA GLY A 400 -7.66 -5.70 5.94
C GLY A 400 -6.77 -6.70 5.18
N GLU A 401 -6.97 -8.00 5.44
CA GLU A 401 -6.26 -9.07 4.74
C GLU A 401 -6.50 -9.04 3.21
N PHE A 402 -7.70 -8.64 2.79
CA PHE A 402 -8.04 -8.45 1.38
C PHE A 402 -7.19 -7.35 0.74
N LEU A 403 -7.00 -6.20 1.40
CA LEU A 403 -6.16 -5.14 0.84
C LEU A 403 -4.71 -5.55 0.70
N ASP A 404 -4.11 -6.15 1.73
CA ASP A 404 -2.70 -6.50 1.67
C ASP A 404 -2.41 -7.59 0.64
N SER A 405 -3.33 -8.54 0.51
CA SER A 405 -3.28 -9.55 -0.54
C SER A 405 -3.48 -8.94 -1.94
N LEU A 406 -4.37 -7.95 -2.08
CA LEU A 406 -4.59 -7.23 -3.33
C LEU A 406 -3.37 -6.39 -3.71
N ARG A 407 -2.74 -5.69 -2.75
CA ARG A 407 -1.48 -4.96 -2.94
C ARG A 407 -0.37 -5.90 -3.40
N PHE A 408 -0.28 -7.09 -2.80
CA PHE A 408 0.68 -8.10 -3.19
C PHE A 408 0.44 -8.59 -4.63
N GLU A 409 -0.78 -8.94 -5.03
CA GLU A 409 -1.07 -9.42 -6.39
C GLU A 409 -0.98 -8.33 -7.47
N ILE A 410 -1.41 -7.11 -7.15
CA ILE A 410 -1.32 -5.98 -8.06
C ILE A 410 0.15 -5.56 -8.28
N GLY A 411 0.97 -5.63 -7.23
CA GLY A 411 2.39 -5.30 -7.27
C GLY A 411 3.31 -6.43 -7.76
N ALA A 412 2.88 -7.69 -7.67
CA ALA A 412 3.68 -8.83 -8.06
C ALA A 412 3.91 -8.89 -9.57
N LYS A 413 5.17 -9.10 -9.97
CA LYS A 413 5.48 -9.49 -11.35
C LYS A 413 4.89 -10.87 -11.58
N GLU A 414 4.20 -11.09 -12.69
CA GLU A 414 3.66 -12.40 -13.03
C GLU A 414 4.63 -13.22 -13.90
N VAL A 415 4.56 -14.53 -13.72
CA VAL A 415 5.19 -15.55 -14.55
C VAL A 415 4.09 -16.31 -15.29
N TYR A 416 4.24 -16.45 -16.61
CA TYR A 416 3.30 -17.21 -17.44
C TYR A 416 3.79 -18.62 -17.69
N VAL A 417 3.00 -19.59 -17.26
CA VAL A 417 3.26 -21.01 -17.48
C VAL A 417 2.20 -21.63 -18.35
N PHE A 418 2.62 -22.63 -19.12
CA PHE A 418 1.78 -23.35 -20.07
C PHE A 418 1.35 -24.68 -19.45
N THR A 419 0.07 -24.99 -19.60
CA THR A 419 -0.42 -26.36 -19.42
C THR A 419 0.03 -27.22 -20.61
N PRO A 420 0.08 -28.56 -20.50
CA PRO A 420 0.41 -29.45 -21.62
C PRO A 420 -0.57 -29.33 -22.79
N LYS A 421 -1.79 -28.80 -22.54
CA LYS A 421 -2.82 -28.53 -23.53
C LYS A 421 -2.70 -27.14 -24.19
N GLY A 422 -1.65 -26.37 -23.88
CA GLY A 422 -1.40 -25.04 -24.44
C GLY A 422 -2.20 -23.89 -23.81
N ARG A 423 -2.98 -24.13 -22.75
CA ARG A 423 -3.61 -23.05 -21.96
C ARG A 423 -2.54 -22.33 -21.13
N VAL A 424 -2.53 -21.00 -21.20
CA VAL A 424 -1.66 -20.13 -20.40
C VAL A 424 -2.30 -19.85 -19.03
N ILE A 425 -1.52 -19.97 -17.97
CA ILE A 425 -1.90 -19.63 -16.60
C ILE A 425 -0.89 -18.61 -16.07
N GLY A 426 -1.39 -17.50 -15.53
CA GLY A 426 -0.57 -16.48 -14.87
C GLY A 426 -0.43 -16.78 -13.39
N LEU A 427 0.80 -16.76 -12.88
CA LEU A 427 1.14 -16.97 -11.47
C LEU A 427 2.06 -15.85 -10.98
N PRO A 428 2.16 -15.58 -9.67
CA PRO A 428 3.12 -14.60 -9.14
C PRO A 428 4.58 -15.02 -9.41
N ALA A 429 5.50 -14.07 -9.45
CA ALA A 429 6.93 -14.34 -9.64
C ALA A 429 7.49 -15.17 -8.48
N GLY A 430 8.30 -16.17 -8.82
CA GLY A 430 8.77 -17.17 -7.85
C GLY A 430 7.71 -18.22 -7.50
N ALA A 431 6.58 -18.27 -8.20
CA ALA A 431 5.58 -19.33 -8.01
C ALA A 431 6.17 -20.72 -8.26
N THR A 432 5.62 -21.68 -7.54
CA THR A 432 6.04 -23.08 -7.57
C THR A 432 5.05 -23.96 -8.34
N PRO A 433 5.43 -25.19 -8.72
CA PRO A 433 4.49 -26.16 -9.28
C PRO A 433 3.25 -26.42 -8.42
N VAL A 434 3.37 -26.28 -7.09
CA VAL A 434 2.22 -26.37 -6.16
C VAL A 434 1.26 -25.20 -6.38
N ASP A 435 1.77 -23.97 -6.51
CA ASP A 435 0.96 -22.80 -6.84
C ASP A 435 0.20 -22.99 -8.16
N PHE A 436 0.86 -23.58 -9.17
CA PHE A 436 0.23 -23.93 -10.44
C PHE A 436 -0.90 -24.95 -10.27
N ALA A 437 -0.70 -26.00 -9.45
CA ALA A 437 -1.73 -27.01 -9.20
C ALA A 437 -3.00 -26.41 -8.57
N TYR A 438 -2.84 -25.55 -7.55
CA TYR A 438 -3.96 -24.84 -6.90
C TYR A 438 -4.64 -23.80 -7.80
N ALA A 439 -3.91 -23.23 -8.77
CA ALA A 439 -4.46 -22.34 -9.78
C ALA A 439 -5.32 -23.08 -10.81
N VAL A 440 -4.97 -24.34 -11.15
CA VAL A 440 -5.80 -25.19 -12.02
C VAL A 440 -7.07 -25.63 -11.28
N HIS A 441 -6.92 -26.25 -10.12
CA HIS A 441 -8.04 -26.68 -9.28
C HIS A 441 -7.58 -26.98 -7.85
N THR A 442 -8.42 -26.70 -6.85
CA THR A 442 -8.11 -26.96 -5.44
C THR A 442 -7.86 -28.44 -5.15
N GLU A 443 -8.68 -29.33 -5.70
CA GLU A 443 -8.48 -30.78 -5.55
C GLU A 443 -7.19 -31.30 -6.20
N ILE A 444 -6.79 -30.72 -7.34
CA ILE A 444 -5.51 -31.05 -7.99
C ILE A 444 -4.36 -30.60 -7.10
N GLY A 445 -4.47 -29.40 -6.52
CA GLY A 445 -3.55 -28.88 -5.51
C GLY A 445 -3.40 -29.82 -4.31
N HIS A 446 -4.51 -30.20 -3.65
CA HIS A 446 -4.46 -31.10 -2.48
C HIS A 446 -3.83 -32.46 -2.79
N ARG A 447 -4.07 -32.99 -4.00
CA ARG A 447 -3.57 -34.32 -4.42
C ARG A 447 -2.22 -34.29 -5.10
N THR A 448 -1.53 -33.15 -5.13
CA THR A 448 -0.26 -33.00 -5.86
C THR A 448 0.85 -33.83 -5.21
N MET A 449 1.45 -34.76 -5.96
CA MET A 449 2.61 -35.55 -5.50
C MET A 449 3.93 -35.10 -6.12
N GLY A 450 3.89 -34.62 -7.36
CA GLY A 450 5.09 -34.30 -8.11
C GLY A 450 4.78 -33.45 -9.33
N SER A 451 5.82 -32.91 -9.95
CA SER A 451 5.68 -32.05 -11.11
C SER A 451 6.77 -32.28 -12.15
N LYS A 452 6.42 -31.99 -13.40
CA LYS A 452 7.31 -32.07 -14.55
C LYS A 452 7.27 -30.74 -15.28
N VAL A 453 8.45 -30.13 -15.44
CA VAL A 453 8.61 -28.84 -16.13
C VAL A 453 9.42 -29.06 -17.41
N ASN A 454 8.88 -28.65 -18.56
CA ASN A 454 9.48 -28.84 -19.89
C ASN A 454 9.91 -30.29 -20.16
N GLY A 455 9.14 -31.25 -19.65
CA GLY A 455 9.44 -32.67 -19.83
C GLY A 455 10.44 -33.27 -18.82
N ARG A 456 10.93 -32.52 -17.84
CA ARG A 456 11.85 -33.01 -16.79
C ARG A 456 11.19 -32.98 -15.42
N LEU A 457 11.43 -34.01 -14.60
CA LEU A 457 10.97 -34.06 -13.21
C LEU A 457 11.71 -32.99 -12.41
N VAL A 458 10.96 -32.14 -11.71
CA VAL A 458 11.50 -31.09 -10.85
C VAL A 458 10.89 -31.14 -9.45
N PRO A 459 11.65 -30.77 -8.40
CA PRO A 459 11.11 -30.66 -7.05
C PRO A 459 9.95 -29.67 -6.97
N LEU A 460 9.00 -29.91 -6.06
CA LEU A 460 7.84 -29.04 -5.84
C LEU A 460 8.21 -27.63 -5.35
N GLU A 461 9.40 -27.44 -4.78
CA GLU A 461 9.93 -26.15 -4.32
C GLU A 461 10.53 -25.32 -5.48
N SER A 462 10.78 -25.91 -6.65
CA SER A 462 11.44 -25.20 -7.74
C SER A 462 10.62 -24.02 -8.27
N GLU A 463 11.28 -22.89 -8.52
CA GLU A 463 10.63 -21.70 -9.06
C GLU A 463 10.35 -21.87 -10.57
N LEU A 464 9.13 -21.52 -10.97
CA LEU A 464 8.70 -21.54 -12.36
C LEU A 464 9.19 -20.30 -13.12
N LYS A 465 9.58 -20.48 -14.39
CA LYS A 465 9.96 -19.40 -15.30
C LYS A 465 8.90 -19.17 -16.36
N SER A 466 8.90 -17.95 -16.91
CA SER A 466 7.94 -17.60 -17.96
C SER A 466 8.27 -18.39 -19.22
N GLY A 467 7.29 -19.10 -19.78
CA GLY A 467 7.50 -20.00 -20.91
C GLY A 467 7.49 -21.48 -20.55
N ASP A 468 7.55 -21.82 -19.27
CA ASP A 468 7.64 -23.21 -18.84
C ASP A 468 6.32 -23.97 -19.04
N VAL A 469 6.40 -25.18 -19.58
CA VAL A 469 5.29 -26.12 -19.67
C VAL A 469 5.28 -26.99 -18.41
N VAL A 470 4.23 -26.85 -17.59
CA VAL A 470 4.12 -27.53 -16.29
C VAL A 470 3.05 -28.62 -16.35
N GLU A 471 3.44 -29.83 -15.97
CA GLU A 471 2.57 -30.98 -15.80
C GLU A 471 2.62 -31.44 -14.34
N VAL A 472 1.45 -31.63 -13.72
CA VAL A 472 1.33 -32.01 -12.30
C VAL A 472 0.82 -33.44 -12.21
N PHE A 473 1.46 -34.24 -11.36
CA PHE A 473 1.02 -35.59 -11.04
C PHE A 473 0.17 -35.58 -9.77
N THR A 474 -1.05 -36.12 -9.87
CA THR A 474 -1.98 -36.24 -8.74
C THR A 474 -2.04 -37.68 -8.22
N SER A 475 -2.08 -37.86 -6.90
CA SER A 475 -2.35 -39.16 -6.27
C SER A 475 -3.82 -39.57 -6.44
N LYS A 476 -4.07 -40.88 -6.47
CA LYS A 476 -5.42 -41.46 -6.40
C LYS A 476 -5.81 -41.89 -4.98
N ASN A 477 -4.90 -41.83 -4.02
CA ASN A 477 -5.19 -42.24 -2.65
C ASN A 477 -6.09 -41.20 -1.94
N PRO A 478 -7.13 -41.64 -1.21
CA PRO A 478 -8.02 -40.74 -0.45
C PRO A 478 -7.30 -39.97 0.65
N ASP A 479 -6.28 -40.59 1.26
CA ASP A 479 -5.50 -40.02 2.38
C ASP A 479 -4.31 -39.15 1.91
N ALA A 480 -4.19 -38.91 0.60
CA ALA A 480 -3.14 -38.05 0.06
C ALA A 480 -3.54 -36.57 0.25
N GLY A 481 -2.83 -35.89 1.16
CA GLY A 481 -3.02 -34.48 1.46
C GLY A 481 -1.73 -33.65 1.30
N PRO A 482 -1.85 -32.30 1.34
CA PRO A 482 -0.70 -31.40 1.37
C PRO A 482 0.13 -31.57 2.65
N SER A 483 1.44 -31.32 2.59
CA SER A 483 2.29 -31.28 3.78
C SER A 483 2.42 -29.87 4.35
N GLN A 484 2.75 -29.75 5.65
CA GLN A 484 2.93 -28.43 6.29
C GLN A 484 4.11 -27.65 5.69
N ASP A 485 5.12 -28.36 5.19
CA ASP A 485 6.31 -27.77 4.56
C ASP A 485 5.94 -26.92 3.34
N TRP A 486 4.81 -27.20 2.67
CA TRP A 486 4.34 -26.41 1.53
C TRP A 486 4.07 -24.96 1.91
N LEU A 487 3.63 -24.69 3.15
CA LEU A 487 3.41 -23.32 3.63
C LEU A 487 4.70 -22.48 3.67
N GLY A 488 5.88 -23.13 3.69
CA GLY A 488 7.18 -22.45 3.69
C GLY A 488 7.61 -21.93 2.33
N PHE A 489 7.30 -22.64 1.24
CA PHE A 489 7.78 -22.30 -0.11
C PHE A 489 6.70 -21.79 -1.07
N VAL A 490 5.42 -22.09 -0.82
CA VAL A 490 4.27 -21.62 -1.62
C VAL A 490 4.21 -20.09 -1.61
N LYS A 491 4.19 -19.48 -2.80
CA LYS A 491 4.19 -18.01 -2.94
C LYS A 491 2.80 -17.42 -3.16
N SER A 492 1.86 -18.19 -3.71
CA SER A 492 0.52 -17.66 -3.95
C SER A 492 -0.30 -17.64 -2.66
N THR A 493 -0.93 -16.49 -2.39
CA THR A 493 -1.83 -16.33 -1.24
C THR A 493 -2.99 -17.32 -1.29
N ARG A 494 -3.51 -17.59 -2.50
CA ARG A 494 -4.56 -18.59 -2.74
C ARG A 494 -4.16 -19.98 -2.27
N ALA A 495 -3.03 -20.51 -2.74
CA ALA A 495 -2.59 -21.84 -2.33
C ALA A 495 -2.33 -21.90 -0.82
N ARG A 496 -1.69 -20.88 -0.26
CA ARG A 496 -1.44 -20.80 1.19
C ARG A 496 -2.74 -20.82 2.01
N ASN A 497 -3.75 -20.08 1.59
CA ASN A 497 -5.05 -20.04 2.28
C ASN A 497 -5.82 -21.35 2.13
N LYS A 498 -5.80 -21.99 0.95
CA LYS A 498 -6.44 -23.31 0.76
C LYS A 498 -5.72 -24.41 1.55
N ILE A 499 -4.39 -24.41 1.61
CA ILE A 499 -3.59 -25.34 2.42
C ILE A 499 -3.90 -25.14 3.91
N ARG A 500 -3.91 -23.89 4.40
CA ARG A 500 -4.28 -23.58 5.79
C ARG A 500 -5.70 -24.04 6.09
N GLY A 501 -6.67 -23.74 5.22
CA GLY A 501 -8.05 -24.16 5.37
C GLY A 501 -8.21 -25.69 5.40
N TRP A 502 -7.41 -26.42 4.62
CA TRP A 502 -7.37 -27.88 4.66
C TRP A 502 -6.88 -28.40 6.02
N PHE A 503 -5.75 -27.87 6.53
CA PHE A 503 -5.24 -28.24 7.86
C PHE A 503 -6.16 -27.82 9.00
N THR A 504 -6.85 -26.69 8.90
CA THR A 504 -7.84 -26.27 9.91
C THR A 504 -9.04 -27.21 9.93
N LYS A 505 -9.49 -27.70 8.76
CA LYS A 505 -10.58 -28.67 8.69
C LYS A 505 -10.17 -30.04 9.24
N GLU A 506 -9.00 -30.53 8.86
CA GLU A 506 -8.44 -31.79 9.35
C GLU A 506 -8.18 -31.74 10.86
N ARG A 507 -7.51 -30.69 11.35
CA ARG A 507 -7.32 -30.47 12.79
C ARG A 507 -8.64 -30.38 13.54
N ARG A 508 -9.67 -29.75 12.98
CA ARG A 508 -10.97 -29.65 13.64
C ARG A 508 -11.61 -31.03 13.78
N GLU A 509 -11.54 -31.90 12.77
CA GLU A 509 -12.05 -33.27 12.85
C GLU A 509 -11.25 -34.11 13.86
N GLU A 510 -9.91 -34.03 13.84
CA GLU A 510 -9.03 -34.73 14.78
C GLU A 510 -9.21 -34.21 16.23
N ALA A 511 -9.30 -32.89 16.42
CA ALA A 511 -9.54 -32.27 17.72
C ALA A 511 -10.93 -32.63 18.28
N ILE A 512 -11.94 -32.76 17.43
CA ILE A 512 -13.26 -33.25 17.86
C ILE A 512 -13.16 -34.69 18.37
N GLU A 513 -12.41 -35.54 17.68
CA GLU A 513 -12.24 -36.94 18.10
C GLU A 513 -11.43 -37.05 19.39
N GLN A 514 -10.29 -36.35 19.48
CA GLN A 514 -9.46 -36.27 20.68
C GLN A 514 -10.23 -35.66 21.86
N GLY A 515 -11.00 -34.61 21.63
CA GLY A 515 -11.85 -33.96 22.64
C GLY A 515 -12.95 -34.87 23.15
N LYS A 516 -13.63 -35.61 22.26
CA LYS A 516 -14.61 -36.64 22.64
C LYS A 516 -13.96 -37.73 23.50
N GLU A 517 -12.79 -38.22 23.11
CA GLU A 517 -12.09 -39.27 23.86
C GLU A 517 -11.60 -38.75 25.23
N ALA A 518 -11.08 -37.53 25.29
CA ALA A 518 -10.61 -36.90 26.52
C ALA A 518 -11.73 -36.67 27.53
N ILE A 519 -12.90 -36.20 27.08
CA ILE A 519 -14.10 -36.04 27.91
C ILE A 519 -14.62 -37.42 28.37
N ALA A 520 -14.70 -38.40 27.46
CA ALA A 520 -15.14 -39.76 27.80
C ALA A 520 -14.21 -40.41 28.84
N ARG A 521 -12.90 -40.20 28.72
CA ARG A 521 -11.89 -40.70 29.68
C ARG A 521 -12.01 -39.99 31.04
N ALA A 522 -12.26 -38.69 31.04
CA ALA A 522 -12.42 -37.91 32.27
C ALA A 522 -13.73 -38.26 33.01
N MET A 523 -14.84 -38.51 32.29
CA MET A 523 -16.09 -39.02 32.87
C MET A 523 -15.91 -40.39 33.54
N ARG A 524 -15.20 -41.31 32.88
CA ARG A 524 -14.92 -42.65 33.44
C ARG A 524 -14.14 -42.58 34.75
N ARG A 525 -13.21 -41.62 34.89
CA ARG A 525 -12.42 -41.46 36.13
C ARG A 525 -13.25 -40.97 37.33
N GLN A 526 -14.33 -40.22 37.09
CA GLN A 526 -15.19 -39.70 38.17
C GLN A 526 -16.38 -40.61 38.51
N ASN A 527 -16.43 -41.84 37.98
CA ASN A 527 -17.47 -42.84 38.28
C ASN A 527 -18.92 -42.34 38.01
N LEU A 528 -19.08 -41.41 37.07
CA LEU A 528 -20.38 -40.88 36.68
C LEU A 528 -21.10 -41.87 35.75
N PRO A 529 -22.41 -42.15 35.93
CA PRO A 529 -23.14 -43.10 35.10
C PRO A 529 -23.26 -42.56 33.67
N LEU A 530 -22.47 -43.14 32.76
CA LEU A 530 -22.40 -42.83 31.32
C LEU A 530 -23.78 -42.82 30.62
N GLN A 531 -24.76 -43.54 31.16
CA GLN A 531 -26.07 -43.74 30.55
C GLN A 531 -27.11 -42.65 30.90
N ARG A 532 -26.84 -41.79 31.92
CA ARG A 532 -27.73 -40.66 32.29
C ARG A 532 -27.23 -39.29 31.83
N LEU A 533 -25.95 -39.16 31.49
CA LEU A 533 -25.30 -37.87 31.18
C LEU A 533 -24.97 -37.67 29.70
N MET A 534 -25.17 -38.70 28.86
CA MET A 534 -25.08 -38.58 27.40
C MET A 534 -26.36 -38.03 26.75
N ASN A 535 -27.20 -37.31 27.49
CA ASN A 535 -28.26 -36.54 26.87
C ASN A 535 -27.59 -35.41 26.07
N GLN A 536 -27.81 -35.38 24.76
CA GLN A 536 -27.26 -34.34 23.88
C GLN A 536 -27.62 -32.92 24.34
N ASP A 537 -28.73 -32.79 25.09
CA ASP A 537 -29.26 -31.52 25.59
C ASP A 537 -28.36 -30.84 26.64
N SER A 538 -27.74 -31.59 27.58
CA SER A 538 -26.87 -30.98 28.60
C SER A 538 -25.56 -30.47 28.02
N PHE A 539 -25.00 -31.18 27.03
CA PHE A 539 -23.82 -30.75 26.30
C PHE A 539 -24.11 -29.57 25.37
N ALA A 540 -25.29 -29.50 24.78
CA ALA A 540 -25.73 -28.36 23.99
C ALA A 540 -25.90 -27.10 24.86
N GLU A 541 -26.47 -27.25 26.06
CA GLU A 541 -26.65 -26.15 27.00
C GLU A 541 -25.30 -25.60 27.52
N VAL A 542 -24.35 -26.49 27.85
CA VAL A 542 -22.99 -26.10 28.23
C VAL A 542 -22.23 -25.45 27.06
N ALA A 543 -22.41 -25.93 25.83
CA ALA A 543 -21.85 -25.29 24.64
C ALA A 543 -22.39 -23.86 24.49
N HIS A 544 -23.69 -23.65 24.67
CA HIS A 544 -24.31 -22.33 24.60
C HIS A 544 -23.85 -21.39 25.74
N GLN A 545 -23.69 -21.90 26.97
CA GLN A 545 -23.14 -21.13 28.11
C GLN A 545 -21.68 -20.71 27.89
N LEU A 546 -20.91 -21.50 27.15
CA LEU A 546 -19.53 -21.19 26.78
C LEU A 546 -19.43 -20.41 25.45
N HIS A 547 -20.57 -19.98 24.90
CA HIS A 547 -20.67 -19.24 23.64
C HIS A 547 -20.14 -19.98 22.41
N TYR A 548 -20.25 -21.32 22.38
CA TYR A 548 -19.99 -22.13 21.19
C TYR A 548 -21.30 -22.43 20.46
N GLU A 549 -21.26 -22.37 19.12
CA GLU A 549 -22.45 -22.57 18.26
C GLU A 549 -22.98 -24.00 18.29
N ASP A 550 -22.10 -25.00 18.42
CA ASP A 550 -22.44 -26.42 18.35
C ASP A 550 -21.64 -27.26 19.35
N VAL A 551 -22.19 -28.43 19.75
CA VAL A 551 -21.51 -29.44 20.57
C VAL A 551 -20.19 -29.91 19.95
N SER A 552 -20.13 -29.99 18.61
CA SER A 552 -18.91 -30.27 17.86
C SER A 552 -17.85 -29.19 18.07
N GLY A 553 -18.25 -27.93 18.20
CA GLY A 553 -17.35 -26.81 18.52
C GLY A 553 -16.77 -26.91 19.92
N LEU A 554 -17.58 -27.32 20.91
CA LEU A 554 -17.11 -27.59 22.26
C LEU A 554 -16.09 -28.74 22.30
N TYR A 555 -16.34 -29.84 21.57
CA TYR A 555 -15.39 -30.94 21.49
C TYR A 555 -14.08 -30.54 20.82
N ALA A 556 -14.12 -29.74 19.74
CA ALA A 556 -12.93 -29.18 19.13
C ALA A 556 -12.12 -28.32 20.12
N ALA A 557 -12.79 -27.42 20.86
CA ALA A 557 -12.15 -26.55 21.84
C ALA A 557 -11.49 -27.30 22.99
N VAL A 558 -12.06 -28.44 23.39
CA VAL A 558 -11.45 -29.33 24.41
C VAL A 558 -10.27 -30.11 23.83
N GLY A 559 -10.35 -30.57 22.59
CA GLY A 559 -9.23 -31.24 21.89
C GLY A 559 -8.03 -30.31 21.66
N GLU A 560 -8.29 -29.04 21.35
CA GLU A 560 -7.26 -28.00 21.16
C GLU A 560 -6.71 -27.45 22.49
N GLY A 561 -7.32 -27.81 23.63
CA GLY A 561 -6.88 -27.36 24.96
C GLY A 561 -7.31 -25.94 25.33
N HIS A 562 -8.21 -25.33 24.56
CA HIS A 562 -8.80 -24.01 24.89
C HIS A 562 -9.71 -24.09 26.12
N VAL A 563 -10.36 -25.24 26.35
CA VAL A 563 -11.19 -25.49 27.53
C VAL A 563 -10.72 -26.77 28.21
N SER A 564 -10.53 -26.73 29.54
CA SER A 564 -10.14 -27.91 30.30
C SER A 564 -11.29 -28.91 30.39
N THR A 565 -10.98 -30.20 30.23
CA THR A 565 -11.95 -31.30 30.39
C THR A 565 -12.63 -31.26 31.76
N GLN A 566 -11.92 -30.83 32.80
CA GLN A 566 -12.44 -30.66 34.16
C GLN A 566 -13.47 -29.54 34.26
N SER A 567 -13.22 -28.38 33.64
CA SER A 567 -14.17 -27.25 33.69
C SER A 567 -15.49 -27.58 32.98
N VAL A 568 -15.42 -28.31 31.85
CA VAL A 568 -16.63 -28.81 31.17
C VAL A 568 -17.38 -29.79 32.07
N LEU A 569 -16.68 -30.72 32.72
CA LEU A 569 -17.30 -31.68 33.64
C LEU A 569 -17.94 -31.01 34.85
N GLU A 570 -17.25 -30.06 35.50
CA GLU A 570 -17.76 -29.30 36.64
C GLU A 570 -19.07 -28.58 36.29
N LYS A 571 -19.14 -27.95 35.11
CA LYS A 571 -20.35 -27.28 34.63
C LYS A 571 -21.48 -28.26 34.30
N VAL A 572 -21.16 -29.39 33.66
CA VAL A 572 -22.12 -30.47 33.42
C VAL A 572 -22.64 -31.05 34.74
N THR A 573 -21.77 -31.22 35.74
CA THR A 573 -22.17 -31.69 37.07
C THR A 573 -22.95 -30.64 37.85
N ALA A 574 -22.63 -29.35 37.72
CA ALA A 574 -23.35 -28.26 38.38
C ALA A 574 -24.78 -28.10 37.84
N LEU A 575 -25.00 -28.36 36.54
CA LEU A 575 -26.33 -28.42 35.94
C LEU A 575 -27.14 -29.63 36.41
N VAL A 576 -26.47 -30.70 36.84
CA VAL A 576 -27.09 -31.95 37.30
C VAL A 576 -27.21 -32.00 38.84
N ALA A 577 -26.38 -31.24 39.55
CA ALA A 577 -26.32 -31.14 41.00
C ALA A 577 -26.94 -29.83 41.48
N THR A 578 -28.20 -29.57 41.10
CA THR A 578 -29.03 -28.64 41.87
C THR A 578 -29.59 -29.40 43.08
N ASP A 579 -28.77 -29.56 44.12
CA ASP A 579 -29.16 -29.73 45.53
C ASP A 579 -27.91 -30.06 46.38
N ASP A 580 -27.11 -29.05 46.75
CA ASP A 580 -26.61 -28.80 48.12
C ASP A 580 -25.55 -27.67 48.13
N PRO A 581 -25.69 -26.61 48.95
CA PRO A 581 -24.67 -25.58 49.09
C PRO A 581 -23.78 -25.85 50.32
N ALA A 582 -22.50 -26.17 50.09
CA ALA A 582 -21.48 -26.10 51.14
C ALA A 582 -20.11 -25.71 50.55
N THR A 583 -19.84 -24.40 50.47
CA THR A 583 -18.51 -23.85 50.18
C THR A 583 -17.82 -23.44 51.49
N GLY A 584 -16.67 -24.05 51.79
CA GLY A 584 -15.65 -23.51 52.70
C GLY A 584 -14.48 -22.91 51.91
N PRO A 585 -13.76 -21.90 52.43
CA PRO A 585 -12.69 -21.21 51.71
C PRO A 585 -11.33 -21.91 51.87
N ILE A 586 -10.50 -21.86 50.81
CA ILE A 586 -9.11 -22.37 50.77
C ILE A 586 -8.15 -21.19 50.59
N ASP A 587 -7.13 -21.13 51.45
CA ASP A 587 -6.02 -20.16 51.48
C ASP A 587 -4.94 -20.43 50.40
N LEU A 588 -4.27 -19.37 49.92
CA LEU A 588 -3.16 -19.42 48.96
C LEU A 588 -1.86 -18.86 49.58
N PRO A 589 -0.67 -19.47 49.38
CA PRO A 589 0.60 -18.95 49.90
C PRO A 589 1.32 -17.96 48.95
N GLY A 590 1.98 -16.97 49.56
CA GLY A 590 2.57 -15.79 48.92
C GLY A 590 3.99 -15.94 48.34
N THR A 591 4.37 -14.94 47.54
CA THR A 591 5.63 -14.81 46.80
C THR A 591 6.64 -13.93 47.56
N MET A 592 7.92 -14.30 47.53
CA MET A 592 9.04 -13.61 48.21
C MET A 592 9.44 -12.28 47.53
N PRO A 593 9.95 -11.26 48.27
CA PRO A 593 10.44 -10.01 47.69
C PRO A 593 11.95 -9.99 47.43
N SER A 594 12.33 -9.33 46.33
CA SER A 594 13.70 -9.07 45.89
C SER A 594 14.32 -7.81 46.53
N ARG A 595 15.61 -7.95 46.85
CA ARG A 595 16.61 -7.03 47.44
C ARG A 595 16.59 -5.55 47.00
N GLU A 596 16.73 -4.63 47.96
CA GLU A 596 16.89 -3.18 47.77
C GLU A 596 18.34 -2.75 47.36
N PRO A 597 18.50 -1.66 46.59
CA PRO A 597 19.78 -0.93 46.45
C PRO A 597 19.92 0.26 47.40
N ARG A 598 21.14 0.45 47.89
CA ARG A 598 21.61 1.45 48.88
C ARG A 598 21.34 2.91 48.47
N ALA A 599 21.01 3.74 49.46
CA ALA A 599 20.85 5.19 49.34
C ALA A 599 22.20 5.89 49.03
N GLY A 600 22.26 6.60 47.90
CA GLY A 600 23.28 7.59 47.61
C GLY A 600 22.73 9.00 47.82
N ASP A 601 23.58 9.88 48.32
CA ASP A 601 23.32 11.30 48.65
C ASP A 601 22.71 12.05 47.44
N SER A 602 21.43 12.40 47.53
CA SER A 602 20.60 12.87 46.41
C SER A 602 20.78 14.35 46.05
N GLY A 603 21.67 15.08 46.72
CA GLY A 603 22.09 16.45 46.34
C GLY A 603 20.97 17.52 46.43
N VAL A 604 19.91 17.26 47.18
CA VAL A 604 18.75 18.15 47.35
C VAL A 604 18.55 18.45 48.83
N LEU A 605 18.48 19.74 49.18
CA LEU A 605 18.22 20.21 50.54
C LEU A 605 16.74 20.55 50.70
N VAL A 606 16.10 19.93 51.70
CA VAL A 606 14.73 20.25 52.11
C VAL A 606 14.78 21.38 53.15
N ARG A 607 14.01 22.46 52.98
CA ARG A 607 13.94 23.53 53.99
C ARG A 607 13.29 23.00 55.28
N GLY A 608 14.09 22.77 56.32
CA GLY A 608 13.60 22.44 57.67
C GLY A 608 14.23 21.24 58.37
N ALA A 609 14.87 20.29 57.65
CA ALA A 609 15.68 19.22 58.26
C ALA A 609 16.64 18.61 57.22
N ALA A 610 17.88 18.32 57.63
CA ALA A 610 18.95 17.84 56.74
C ALA A 610 18.91 16.33 56.45
N ASP A 611 18.15 15.55 57.23
CA ASP A 611 18.24 14.07 57.26
C ASP A 611 16.97 13.36 56.76
N ILE A 612 16.20 14.03 55.88
CA ILE A 612 15.00 13.46 55.27
C ILE A 612 15.42 12.68 54.03
N LEU A 613 14.91 11.44 53.88
CA LEU A 613 15.14 10.63 52.68
C LEU A 613 14.55 11.33 51.44
N VAL A 614 15.40 11.79 50.53
CA VAL A 614 15.00 12.45 49.28
C VAL A 614 15.20 11.52 48.09
N LYS A 615 14.16 11.39 47.24
CA LYS A 615 14.19 10.58 46.02
C LYS A 615 13.80 11.43 44.81
N LEU A 616 14.63 11.41 43.77
CA LEU A 616 14.31 12.06 42.49
C LEU A 616 13.23 11.26 41.74
N ALA A 617 12.20 11.94 41.24
CA ALA A 617 11.11 11.28 40.53
C ALA A 617 11.55 10.76 39.15
N LYS A 618 11.17 9.51 38.83
CA LYS A 618 11.47 8.89 37.53
C LYS A 618 10.61 9.44 36.38
N CYS A 619 9.50 10.12 36.70
CA CYS A 619 8.56 10.62 35.70
C CYS A 619 9.00 11.91 35.00
N CYS A 620 9.84 12.74 35.65
CA CYS A 620 10.31 14.00 35.08
C CYS A 620 11.83 14.20 35.14
N THR A 621 12.57 13.23 35.71
CA THR A 621 14.05 13.17 35.77
C THR A 621 14.71 14.55 35.97
N PRO A 622 14.44 15.22 37.12
CA PRO A 622 14.90 16.58 37.35
C PRO A 622 16.43 16.64 37.47
N VAL A 623 17.05 17.69 36.91
CA VAL A 623 18.50 17.94 36.98
C VAL A 623 18.77 19.31 37.59
N PRO A 624 19.99 19.56 38.13
CA PRO A 624 20.35 20.88 38.64
C PRO A 624 20.14 21.98 37.59
N GLY A 625 19.38 23.02 37.97
CA GLY A 625 18.96 24.11 37.07
C GLY A 625 17.47 24.08 36.70
N ASP A 626 16.80 22.94 36.87
CA ASP A 626 15.34 22.85 36.77
C ASP A 626 14.67 23.34 38.07
N ASP A 627 13.55 24.07 37.97
CA ASP A 627 12.72 24.43 39.13
C ASP A 627 12.06 23.17 39.72
N ILE A 628 12.32 22.90 41.01
CA ILE A 628 11.89 21.66 41.67
C ILE A 628 10.94 21.90 42.84
N VAL A 629 10.03 20.95 43.04
CA VAL A 629 9.09 20.89 44.16
C VAL A 629 9.15 19.52 44.82
N GLY A 630 9.10 19.49 46.15
CA GLY A 630 9.11 18.26 46.93
C GLY A 630 7.68 17.86 47.28
N PHE A 631 7.35 16.58 47.13
CA PHE A 631 6.09 16.01 47.56
C PHE A 631 6.35 14.89 48.58
N VAL A 632 5.78 15.00 49.78
CA VAL A 632 5.95 14.01 50.86
C VAL A 632 5.14 12.77 50.51
N THR A 633 5.78 11.62 50.25
CA THR A 633 5.09 10.34 49.97
C THR A 633 4.78 9.58 51.28
N ARG A 634 3.75 8.71 51.28
CA ARG A 634 3.30 8.00 52.51
C ARG A 634 4.29 6.94 53.04
N GLY A 635 5.36 6.61 52.32
CA GLY A 635 6.30 5.56 52.74
C GLY A 635 7.69 5.58 52.09
N SER A 636 8.04 6.59 51.29
CA SER A 636 9.32 6.63 50.55
C SER A 636 10.03 7.98 50.62
N GLY A 637 9.75 8.77 51.68
CA GLY A 637 10.35 10.09 51.88
C GLY A 637 9.78 11.15 50.93
N VAL A 638 10.57 12.20 50.68
CA VAL A 638 10.21 13.31 49.80
C VAL A 638 10.58 12.96 48.36
N SER A 639 9.58 12.94 47.48
CA SER A 639 9.75 12.77 46.04
C SER A 639 9.94 14.14 45.38
N VAL A 640 11.04 14.35 44.69
CA VAL A 640 11.35 15.63 44.03
C VAL A 640 10.88 15.57 42.58
N HIS A 641 9.98 16.48 42.23
CA HIS A 641 9.44 16.66 40.89
C HIS A 641 9.86 18.02 40.33
N ARG A 642 9.79 18.16 39.01
CA ARG A 642 9.89 19.48 38.35
C ARG A 642 8.57 20.23 38.54
N ALA A 643 8.63 21.55 38.72
CA ALA A 643 7.45 22.37 39.04
C ALA A 643 6.33 22.30 37.98
N ASP A 644 6.70 22.03 36.72
CA ASP A 644 5.82 21.92 35.54
C ASP A 644 5.37 20.48 35.23
N CYS A 645 5.70 19.49 36.07
CA CYS A 645 5.37 18.08 35.83
C CYS A 645 3.86 17.82 35.84
N VAL A 646 3.34 17.03 34.89
CA VAL A 646 1.91 16.67 34.79
C VAL A 646 1.40 15.99 36.07
N ASN A 647 2.23 15.13 36.68
CA ASN A 647 1.88 14.47 37.94
C ASN A 647 1.77 15.45 39.11
N VAL A 648 2.50 16.57 39.10
CA VAL A 648 2.37 17.61 40.14
C VAL A 648 1.00 18.28 40.05
N LYS A 649 0.47 18.50 38.84
CA LYS A 649 -0.90 19.02 38.64
C LYS A 649 -1.98 18.07 39.15
N ALA A 650 -1.76 16.77 39.08
CA ALA A 650 -2.69 15.78 39.66
C ALA A 650 -2.59 15.70 41.20
N LEU A 651 -1.42 16.04 41.76
CA LEU A 651 -1.15 16.01 43.19
C LEU A 651 -1.49 17.33 43.90
N SER A 652 -1.81 18.40 43.17
CA SER A 652 -2.18 19.71 43.72
C SER A 652 -3.48 19.71 44.53
N SER A 653 -4.24 18.61 44.55
CA SER A 653 -5.39 18.43 45.43
C SER A 653 -5.01 18.19 46.90
N GLU A 654 -3.75 17.86 47.18
CA GLU A 654 -3.22 17.62 48.53
C GLU A 654 -2.11 18.65 48.86
N GLU A 655 -2.47 19.94 48.94
CA GLU A 655 -1.53 21.07 49.15
C GLU A 655 -0.67 20.92 50.42
N ASP A 656 -1.20 20.32 51.50
CA ASP A 656 -0.52 20.12 52.78
C ASP A 656 0.72 19.20 52.71
N ARG A 657 0.97 18.54 51.58
CA ARG A 657 2.09 17.59 51.38
C ARG A 657 3.20 18.13 50.49
N PHE A 658 3.10 19.37 50.01
CA PHE A 658 4.16 20.02 49.26
C PHE A 658 5.19 20.66 50.21
N VAL A 659 6.46 20.50 49.85
CA VAL A 659 7.60 21.02 50.62
C VAL A 659 8.57 21.69 49.68
N ASP A 660 9.06 22.86 50.08
CA ASP A 660 10.09 23.59 49.36
C ASP A 660 11.44 22.86 49.44
N VAL A 661 11.97 22.55 48.26
CA VAL A 661 13.26 21.87 48.08
C VAL A 661 14.16 22.71 47.20
N SER A 662 15.45 22.75 47.53
CA SER A 662 16.46 23.50 46.77
C SER A 662 17.63 22.60 46.42
N TRP A 663 18.21 22.81 45.23
CA TRP A 663 19.42 22.11 44.83
C TRP A 663 20.60 22.52 45.71
N ALA A 664 21.30 21.53 46.27
CA ALA A 664 22.57 21.71 46.96
C ALA A 664 23.56 20.68 46.38
N PRO A 665 24.02 20.86 45.13
CA PRO A 665 24.83 19.87 44.46
C PRO A 665 26.19 19.74 45.15
N THR A 666 26.43 18.62 45.81
CA THR A 666 27.79 18.19 46.20
C THR A 666 28.51 17.67 44.96
N THR A 667 29.83 17.84 44.87
CA THR A 667 30.68 17.43 43.72
C THR A 667 30.65 15.93 43.38
N LYS A 668 29.86 15.13 44.10
CA LYS A 668 29.68 13.68 43.93
C LYS A 668 28.27 13.26 43.51
N SER A 669 27.30 14.18 43.42
CA SER A 669 25.93 13.83 42.99
C SER A 669 25.90 13.56 41.49
N VAL A 670 25.40 12.39 41.08
CA VAL A 670 25.28 11.99 39.67
C VAL A 670 23.80 11.88 39.30
N PHE A 671 23.40 12.52 38.22
CA PHE A 671 22.02 12.61 37.74
C PHE A 671 21.85 11.83 36.43
N ARG A 672 20.67 11.23 36.23
CA ARG A 672 20.35 10.52 34.98
C ARG A 672 19.76 11.46 33.96
N VAL A 673 20.37 11.52 32.79
CA VAL A 673 19.93 12.34 31.66
C VAL A 673 19.61 11.43 30.47
N GLN A 674 18.53 11.78 29.78
CA GLN A 674 18.12 11.13 28.54
C GLN A 674 18.14 12.15 27.40
N ILE A 675 18.87 11.83 26.33
CA ILE A 675 18.92 12.64 25.11
C ILE A 675 18.35 11.86 23.93
N GLN A 676 17.75 12.59 23.00
CA GLN A 676 17.34 12.08 21.69
C GLN A 676 18.15 12.80 20.62
N VAL A 677 18.73 11.99 19.73
CA VAL A 677 19.53 12.39 18.58
C VAL A 677 18.74 12.01 17.33
N GLU A 678 18.49 12.98 16.46
CA GLU A 678 17.82 12.77 15.18
C GLU A 678 18.81 13.03 14.05
N ALA A 679 19.01 12.06 13.17
CA ALA A 679 20.05 12.10 12.16
C ALA A 679 19.66 11.36 10.87
N LEU A 680 20.30 11.67 9.75
CA LEU A 680 20.25 10.82 8.56
C LEU A 680 21.11 9.58 8.76
N ASP A 681 20.52 8.42 8.51
CA ASP A 681 21.23 7.16 8.57
C ASP A 681 22.34 7.11 7.50
N ARG A 682 23.57 6.90 7.99
CA ARG A 682 24.77 6.68 7.18
C ARG A 682 25.66 5.65 7.85
N SER A 683 26.44 4.93 7.04
CA SER A 683 27.41 3.96 7.54
C SER A 683 28.37 4.62 8.54
N GLY A 684 28.39 4.12 9.78
CA GLY A 684 29.27 4.60 10.83
C GLY A 684 28.69 5.69 11.74
N LEU A 685 27.45 6.15 11.52
CA LEU A 685 26.82 7.19 12.35
C LEU A 685 26.80 6.82 13.85
N LEU A 686 26.37 5.61 14.20
CA LEU A 686 26.33 5.14 15.59
C LEU A 686 27.73 5.18 16.23
N SER A 687 28.76 4.78 15.48
CA SER A 687 30.14 4.81 15.94
C SER A 687 30.63 6.23 16.19
N ASP A 688 30.26 7.18 15.33
CA ASP A 688 30.64 8.59 15.49
C ASP A 688 29.98 9.18 16.74
N VAL A 689 28.69 8.92 16.96
CA VAL A 689 27.95 9.39 18.13
C VAL A 689 28.50 8.78 19.43
N THR A 690 28.75 7.46 19.47
CA THR A 690 29.32 6.81 20.66
C THR A 690 30.74 7.27 20.96
N ARG A 691 31.55 7.54 19.93
CA ARG A 691 32.92 8.06 20.08
C ARG A 691 32.90 9.45 20.71
N VAL A 692 32.08 10.37 20.20
CA VAL A 692 31.93 11.72 20.77
C VAL A 692 31.44 11.68 22.21
N LEU A 693 30.46 10.82 22.54
CA LEU A 693 30.00 10.66 23.93
C LEU A 693 31.11 10.13 24.86
N SER A 694 31.92 9.19 24.38
CA SER A 694 33.04 8.63 25.15
C SER A 694 34.20 9.61 25.32
N GLU A 695 34.51 10.42 24.31
CA GLU A 695 35.53 11.50 24.37
C GLU A 695 35.17 12.56 25.43
N HIS A 696 33.88 12.80 25.65
CA HIS A 696 33.39 13.67 26.71
C HIS A 696 33.26 12.98 28.10
N HIS A 697 33.83 11.78 28.25
CA HIS A 697 33.81 10.97 29.46
C HIS A 697 32.40 10.69 30.00
N VAL A 698 31.41 10.53 29.11
CA VAL A 698 30.03 10.22 29.47
C VAL A 698 29.83 8.71 29.52
N ASN A 699 29.36 8.18 30.65
CA ASN A 699 29.06 6.76 30.81
C ASN A 699 27.64 6.43 30.32
N ILE A 700 27.54 5.72 29.20
CA ILE A 700 26.26 5.33 28.57
C ILE A 700 25.68 4.13 29.33
N LEU A 701 24.52 4.31 29.98
CA LEU A 701 23.78 3.24 30.66
C LEU A 701 22.95 2.41 29.68
N SER A 702 22.29 3.08 28.74
CA SER A 702 21.52 2.44 27.70
C SER A 702 21.49 3.29 26.43
N ALA A 703 21.44 2.60 25.29
CA ALA A 703 21.27 3.19 23.98
C ALA A 703 20.18 2.42 23.23
N THR A 704 19.23 3.12 22.64
CA THR A 704 18.22 2.55 21.76
C THR A 704 18.30 3.28 20.43
N VAL A 705 18.52 2.51 19.37
CA VAL A 705 18.67 3.06 18.01
C VAL A 705 17.57 2.45 17.16
N SER A 706 16.80 3.32 16.52
CA SER A 706 15.76 2.93 15.56
C SER A 706 15.98 3.69 14.26
N THR A 707 16.10 2.95 13.17
CA THR A 707 16.10 3.50 11.81
C THR A 707 14.72 3.33 11.21
N THR A 708 14.22 4.38 10.59
CA THR A 708 12.96 4.37 9.83
C THR A 708 13.25 4.14 8.34
N ASP A 709 12.24 3.66 7.61
CA ASP A 709 12.33 3.40 6.16
C ASP A 709 12.71 4.64 5.33
N GLU A 710 12.53 5.84 5.90
CA GLU A 710 12.92 7.14 5.31
C GLU A 710 14.40 7.50 5.54
N ARG A 711 15.22 6.56 6.01
CA ARG A 711 16.64 6.77 6.40
C ARG A 711 16.81 7.80 7.52
N LEU A 712 15.83 7.95 8.39
CA LEU A 712 15.95 8.78 9.59
C LEU A 712 16.27 7.87 10.79
N ALA A 713 17.42 8.13 11.40
CA ALA A 713 17.92 7.45 12.59
C ALA A 713 17.53 8.26 13.84
N LEU A 714 16.65 7.67 14.65
CA LEU A 714 16.31 8.15 15.99
C LEU A 714 17.14 7.35 17.00
N SER A 715 18.06 8.02 17.68
CA SER A 715 18.91 7.40 18.68
C SER A 715 18.68 8.03 20.04
N ARG A 716 18.33 7.20 21.02
CA ARG A 716 18.07 7.61 22.41
C ARG A 716 19.17 7.08 23.30
N PHE A 717 19.84 7.98 24.01
CA PHE A 717 20.93 7.65 24.93
C PHE A 717 20.56 8.07 26.35
N VAL A 718 20.80 7.17 27.30
CA VAL A 718 20.65 7.42 28.74
C VAL A 718 22.03 7.31 29.39
N PHE A 719 22.43 8.34 30.13
CA PHE A 719 23.72 8.38 30.81
C PHE A 719 23.65 9.10 32.15
N GLU A 720 24.66 8.90 33.00
CA GLU A 720 24.79 9.56 34.30
C GLU A 720 25.79 10.73 34.22
N MET A 721 25.44 11.89 34.78
CA MET A 721 26.23 13.12 34.70
C MET A 721 26.10 13.95 36.00
N GLY A 722 27.19 14.56 36.45
CA GLY A 722 27.21 15.36 37.69
C GLY A 722 27.00 16.87 37.52
N ASP A 723 27.12 17.44 36.32
CA ASP A 723 27.09 18.89 36.08
C ASP A 723 26.25 19.25 34.84
N ALA A 724 25.35 20.22 34.98
CA ALA A 724 24.49 20.72 33.90
C ALA A 724 25.29 21.48 32.82
N VAL A 725 26.38 22.15 33.17
CA VAL A 725 27.25 22.84 32.19
C VAL A 725 27.94 21.83 31.26
N HIS A 726 28.21 20.63 31.77
CA HIS A 726 28.77 19.54 30.98
C HIS A 726 27.75 18.99 29.97
N LEU A 727 26.45 19.01 30.30
CA LEU A 727 25.39 18.56 29.40
C LEU A 727 25.32 19.38 28.12
N ASP A 728 25.33 20.71 28.25
CA ASP A 728 25.27 21.61 27.09
C ASP A 728 26.49 21.45 26.18
N ARG A 729 27.66 21.18 26.75
CA ARG A 729 28.88 20.89 25.97
C ARG A 729 28.73 19.60 25.18
N VAL A 730 28.19 18.54 25.80
CA VAL A 730 27.94 17.24 25.15
C VAL A 730 26.90 17.38 24.04
N LEU A 731 25.78 18.06 24.29
CA LEU A 731 24.73 18.30 23.28
C LEU A 731 25.29 19.04 22.06
N ASN A 732 26.08 20.09 22.28
CA ASN A 732 26.71 20.85 21.20
C ASN A 732 27.76 20.03 20.43
N ALA A 733 28.48 19.12 21.09
CA ALA A 733 29.44 18.24 20.42
C ALA A 733 28.73 17.23 19.51
N VAL A 734 27.63 16.62 19.97
CA VAL A 734 26.85 15.67 19.16
C VAL A 734 26.18 16.38 17.96
N ARG A 735 25.74 17.64 18.11
CA ARG A 735 25.20 18.45 17.00
C ARG A 735 26.20 18.76 15.89
N ARG A 736 27.51 18.68 16.16
CA ARG A 736 28.55 18.93 15.15
C ARG A 736 28.86 17.72 14.27
N ILE A 737 28.29 16.56 14.57
CA ILE A 737 28.49 15.35 13.77
C ILE A 737 27.73 15.50 12.45
N ASP A 738 28.45 15.30 11.34
CA ASP A 738 27.83 15.29 10.01
C ASP A 738 26.71 14.26 9.94
N ALA A 739 25.55 14.70 9.45
CA ALA A 739 24.26 14.00 9.38
C ALA A 739 23.33 14.12 10.60
N VAL A 740 23.76 14.70 11.73
CA VAL A 740 22.86 14.98 12.87
C VAL A 740 22.06 16.26 12.60
N TYR A 741 20.73 16.16 12.66
CA TYR A 741 19.81 17.29 12.47
C TYR A 741 19.55 18.03 13.76
N ASP A 742 19.21 17.29 14.82
CA ASP A 742 18.89 17.86 16.11
C ASP A 742 19.28 16.91 17.25
N VAL A 743 19.58 17.52 18.40
CA VAL A 743 19.83 16.82 19.66
C VAL A 743 19.20 17.63 20.76
N TYR A 744 18.32 17.00 21.52
CA TYR A 744 17.67 17.62 22.66
C TYR A 744 17.47 16.62 23.79
N ARG A 745 17.38 17.15 25.02
CA ARG A 745 17.02 16.36 26.20
C ARG A 745 15.55 15.97 26.09
N VAL A 746 15.26 14.68 26.24
CA VAL A 746 13.86 14.22 26.29
C VAL A 746 13.35 14.45 27.70
N THR A 747 12.41 15.38 27.84
CA THR A 747 11.59 15.46 29.04
C THR A 747 10.44 14.48 28.84
N SER A 748 10.36 13.45 29.67
CA SER A 748 9.18 12.58 29.69
C SER A 748 7.97 13.42 30.06
N SER A 749 7.16 13.74 29.05
CA SER A 749 5.86 14.39 29.13
C SER A 749 4.83 13.43 29.70
#